data_AF-A0A2H5FM59-F1
#
_entry.id   AF-A0A2H5FM59-F1
#
_cell.length_a   1.000
_cell.length_b   1.000
_cell.length_c   1.000
_cell.angle_alpha   90.00
_cell.angle_beta   90.00
_cell.angle_gamma   90.00
#
_symmetry.space_group_name_H-M   'P 1'
#
loop_
_entity.id
_entity.type
_entity.pdbx_description
1 polymer ?
#
loop_
_entity_poly.entity_id
_entity_poly.type
_entity_poly.pdbx_seq_one_letter_code
_entity_poly.pdbx_strand_id
1 'polypeptide(L)'
;MDDTTIEKILSVDLNLIQVNKEKWNNFLIQPPTWSEYKTYENLQQNLTERRKDSLNSKTIIVEAENKQIRVFPHSENNIDFEISDVFARGLDFARAATEILNNASTDTSALSQLTLLLDKFQQNLISKHHNKEKQLQDARNELERFNGALVDLLINKSIVKKRSEAIQAINFVRDFLWKKDICMPICVIENIKESNSKMLRYSEPMIFEDPGFKRRNANGNINVWDKDQPWKTKLYKAVGVNENSTWFKSFLENNLNEMKKISSTPMSRYTPNPANAFLCTDLIVDHNNEVTYSSSHERVAVTEPLSVSDTKSCQEVTDWNHLQLFSKAHLKYELNNFMEQWGDVIGDNKPIPLTILHQTLISDEVTFSPDQIKARASKVQSSVIDSKSKANAAVRRMLESSTILREKRTGNIEFISNKNFNSTYNKKIPAGWQKVTVELLETNNGINMWSARTRVRNKDYDDARKLIENAKKMFETFSVDNNHLKTVIAFLSSPNHSLFTPFKFRGSKVKEAIKNLTLELRNGSGFNTLSKKARENMALSLHAAIELKCTIHETWLGSVRRNITNFTRDYVRQAPVSGHLIDWAVRGALTLAAVGLKAIVKIFTFPFSLPQWIKHREDRREMYKSTYEGVLAESLGVLRGGCMSSADRALEQAEQRAMIKKQFAIEGKIISYNDSPEEKARVYRTYGGTRTKHACVENATGTAGTSDKETRGIFFNARAGILSNIAETPEEQHLAKQLSALRKGRFSDGTVSEYLSGKFSPGDIRTVFNNSKFEKSNNLIETYGAIYIHPYYLTNNAIVIPPSSDTQSKIPTLQTISEGLKNIKDISRKHPEKKIYIPVAEEQKIFGIFKRNHWVTLEYDPVHKKATLLDSRPRAISFIYPCKAIKRQLKEGLEMLYGSSINFSFEKKYQGVQHNDIHCGAWTCTNILDLAGAECEAYNIDNQKTKYKCSDESSVVQSYTRAISY
;
A
#
# COMPACT_ATOMS: atom_id res chain seq x y z
N MET A 1 15.67 -13.43 18.40
CA MET A 1 15.39 -14.66 17.64
C MET A 1 16.51 -15.63 17.92
N ASP A 2 16.28 -16.42 18.96
CA ASP A 2 17.11 -17.55 19.35
C ASP A 2 16.95 -18.77 18.41
N ASP A 3 17.82 -19.77 18.58
CA ASP A 3 17.83 -20.98 17.76
C ASP A 3 16.52 -21.79 17.90
N THR A 4 15.93 -21.82 19.10
CA THR A 4 14.64 -22.49 19.35
C THR A 4 13.50 -21.86 18.54
N THR A 5 13.49 -20.53 18.39
CA THR A 5 12.52 -19.83 17.54
C THR A 5 12.70 -20.21 16.08
N ILE A 6 13.95 -20.35 15.62
CA ILE A 6 14.27 -20.73 14.24
C ILE A 6 13.79 -22.15 13.95
N GLU A 7 14.06 -23.11 14.85
CA GLU A 7 13.57 -24.49 14.72
C GLU A 7 12.05 -24.57 14.61
N LYS A 8 11.32 -23.80 15.43
CA LYS A 8 9.85 -23.73 15.35
C LYS A 8 9.36 -23.14 14.04
N ILE A 9 10.02 -22.10 13.52
CA ILE A 9 9.67 -21.49 12.23
C ILE A 9 9.92 -22.46 11.07
N LEU A 10 11.00 -23.24 11.13
CA LEU A 10 11.39 -24.18 10.07
C LEU A 10 10.58 -25.49 10.08
N SER A 11 9.92 -25.82 11.20
CA SER A 11 9.13 -27.06 11.39
C SER A 11 7.62 -26.88 11.18
N VAL A 12 7.17 -25.75 10.65
CA VAL A 12 5.74 -25.48 10.42
C VAL A 12 5.09 -26.47 9.44
N ASP A 13 3.89 -26.96 9.78
CA ASP A 13 3.09 -27.84 8.93
C ASP A 13 2.41 -27.05 7.80
N LEU A 14 2.91 -27.22 6.57
CA LEU A 14 2.37 -26.54 5.40
C LEU A 14 0.96 -27.01 5.01
N ASN A 15 0.52 -28.19 5.45
CA ASN A 15 -0.85 -28.68 5.17
C ASN A 15 -1.91 -27.79 5.83
N LEU A 16 -1.57 -27.13 6.94
CA LEU A 16 -2.47 -26.22 7.64
C LEU A 16 -2.92 -25.05 6.75
N ILE A 17 -2.08 -24.60 5.81
CA ILE A 17 -2.43 -23.53 4.88
C ILE A 17 -3.56 -23.95 3.96
N GLN A 18 -3.51 -25.18 3.45
CA GLN A 18 -4.55 -25.71 2.58
C GLN A 18 -5.88 -25.82 3.32
N VAL A 19 -5.86 -26.34 4.56
CA VAL A 19 -7.05 -26.42 5.43
C VAL A 19 -7.63 -25.02 5.69
N ASN A 20 -6.79 -24.05 6.05
CA ASN A 20 -7.23 -22.67 6.29
C ASN A 20 -7.78 -22.00 5.03
N LYS A 21 -7.20 -22.30 3.87
CA LYS A 21 -7.65 -21.79 2.57
C LYS A 21 -9.01 -22.33 2.20
N GLU A 22 -9.25 -23.63 2.40
CA GLU A 22 -10.57 -24.23 2.21
C GLU A 22 -11.60 -23.62 3.15
N LYS A 23 -11.26 -23.46 4.44
CA LYS A 23 -12.13 -22.78 5.42
C LYS A 23 -12.48 -21.34 4.99
N TRP A 24 -11.49 -20.57 4.55
CA TRP A 24 -11.69 -19.19 4.09
C TRP A 24 -12.55 -19.12 2.82
N ASN A 25 -12.31 -19.99 1.86
CA ASN A 25 -13.11 -20.06 0.64
C ASN A 25 -14.54 -20.54 0.90
N ASN A 26 -14.72 -21.52 1.80
CA ASN A 26 -16.04 -21.97 2.23
C ASN A 26 -16.81 -20.84 2.92
N PHE A 27 -16.16 -20.05 3.77
CA PHE A 27 -16.76 -18.86 4.37
C PHE A 27 -17.23 -17.86 3.32
N LEU A 28 -16.44 -17.65 2.27
CA LEU A 28 -16.83 -16.77 1.16
C LEU A 28 -18.09 -17.29 0.44
N ILE A 29 -18.19 -18.60 0.21
CA ILE A 29 -19.27 -19.26 -0.55
C ILE A 29 -20.55 -19.48 0.28
N GLN A 30 -20.40 -19.86 1.55
CA GLN A 30 -21.47 -20.18 2.49
C GLN A 30 -21.41 -19.19 3.68
N PRO A 31 -21.92 -17.96 3.48
CA PRO A 31 -21.80 -16.90 4.48
C PRO A 31 -22.60 -17.22 5.76
N PRO A 32 -22.12 -16.83 6.96
CA PRO A 32 -23.04 -16.49 8.02
C PRO A 32 -23.82 -15.24 7.62
N THR A 33 -25.07 -15.12 8.05
CA THR A 33 -25.82 -13.89 7.81
C THR A 33 -25.21 -12.79 8.70
N TRP A 34 -24.54 -11.79 8.12
CA TRP A 34 -23.93 -10.71 8.90
C TRP A 34 -24.98 -9.97 9.74
N SER A 35 -26.24 -9.97 9.30
CA SER A 35 -27.39 -9.43 10.03
C SER A 35 -27.72 -10.12 11.36
N GLU A 36 -27.08 -11.25 11.68
CA GLU A 36 -27.19 -11.93 12.98
C GLU A 36 -26.46 -11.17 14.09
N TYR A 37 -25.43 -10.37 13.77
CA TYR A 37 -24.68 -9.58 14.76
C TYR A 37 -25.50 -8.39 15.25
N LYS A 38 -25.88 -8.41 16.54
CA LYS A 38 -26.76 -7.39 17.16
C LYS A 38 -26.02 -6.26 17.90
N THR A 39 -24.70 -6.35 18.06
CA THR A 39 -23.87 -5.31 18.67
C THR A 39 -22.67 -4.97 17.80
N TYR A 40 -22.18 -3.72 17.90
CA TYR A 40 -20.97 -3.28 17.19
C TYR A 40 -19.74 -4.08 17.63
N GLU A 41 -19.64 -4.42 18.92
CA GLU A 41 -18.52 -5.19 19.49
C GLU A 41 -18.44 -6.60 18.89
N ASN A 42 -19.56 -7.31 18.83
CA ASN A 42 -19.61 -8.65 18.27
C ASN A 42 -19.28 -8.64 16.76
N LEU A 43 -19.81 -7.66 16.03
CA LEU A 43 -19.48 -7.48 14.62
C LEU A 43 -17.98 -7.17 14.43
N GLN A 44 -17.42 -6.27 15.24
CA GLN A 44 -16.01 -5.88 15.18
C GLN A 44 -15.07 -7.06 15.47
N GLN A 45 -15.39 -7.87 16.49
CA GLN A 45 -14.66 -9.08 16.81
C GLN A 45 -14.69 -10.06 15.63
N ASN A 46 -15.88 -10.33 15.08
CA ASN A 46 -16.00 -11.28 13.98
C ASN A 46 -15.26 -10.80 12.73
N LEU A 47 -15.42 -9.53 12.33
CA LEU A 47 -14.69 -8.96 11.19
C LEU A 47 -13.17 -9.07 11.37
N THR A 48 -12.67 -8.92 12.60
CA THR A 48 -11.25 -9.08 12.93
C THR A 48 -10.80 -10.54 12.81
N GLU A 49 -11.59 -11.49 13.32
CA GLU A 49 -11.33 -12.93 13.17
C GLU A 49 -11.32 -13.36 11.70
N ARG A 50 -12.30 -12.91 10.90
CA ARG A 50 -12.35 -13.21 9.46
C ARG A 50 -11.19 -12.62 8.68
N ARG A 51 -10.70 -11.43 9.08
CA ARG A 51 -9.48 -10.89 8.48
C ARG A 51 -8.26 -11.74 8.83
N LYS A 52 -8.17 -12.28 10.05
CA LYS A 52 -7.12 -13.23 10.45
C LYS A 52 -7.22 -14.56 9.68
N ASP A 53 -8.42 -15.12 9.52
CA ASP A 53 -8.66 -16.33 8.71
C ASP A 53 -8.14 -16.14 7.27
N SER A 54 -8.42 -15.00 6.65
CA SER A 54 -7.89 -14.65 5.31
C SER A 54 -6.37 -14.55 5.24
N LEU A 55 -5.68 -14.13 6.31
CA LEU A 55 -4.21 -14.16 6.30
C LEU A 55 -3.68 -15.58 6.57
N ASN A 56 -4.39 -16.36 7.39
CA ASN A 56 -4.02 -17.74 7.72
C ASN A 56 -4.20 -18.71 6.53
N SER A 57 -4.97 -18.33 5.50
CA SER A 57 -5.04 -19.08 4.24
C SER A 57 -3.74 -19.04 3.41
N LYS A 58 -2.77 -18.23 3.82
CA LYS A 58 -1.45 -18.08 3.17
C LYS A 58 -0.27 -18.04 4.14
N THR A 59 -0.53 -18.12 5.44
CA THR A 59 0.50 -18.02 6.50
C THR A 59 0.18 -18.93 7.67
N ILE A 60 1.19 -19.19 8.49
CA ILE A 60 1.09 -19.99 9.71
C ILE A 60 1.47 -19.12 10.90
N ILE A 61 0.77 -19.24 12.02
CA ILE A 61 1.15 -18.57 13.27
C ILE A 61 1.99 -19.52 14.11
N VAL A 62 3.15 -19.04 14.56
CA VAL A 62 4.06 -19.75 15.46
C VAL A 62 4.20 -18.97 16.76
N GLU A 63 4.14 -19.66 17.90
CA GLU A 63 4.37 -19.07 19.22
C GLU A 63 5.80 -19.31 19.69
N ALA A 64 6.56 -18.22 19.85
CA ALA A 64 7.96 -18.23 20.26
C ALA A 64 8.33 -16.95 21.02
N GLU A 65 9.23 -17.04 22.00
CA GLU A 65 9.66 -15.90 22.83
C GLU A 65 8.48 -15.10 23.45
N ASN A 66 7.40 -15.77 23.85
CA ASN A 66 6.12 -15.14 24.32
C ASN A 66 5.47 -14.19 23.29
N LYS A 67 5.76 -14.39 21.99
CA LYS A 67 5.21 -13.62 20.87
C LYS A 67 4.57 -14.56 19.85
N GLN A 68 3.57 -14.03 19.13
CA GLN A 68 3.02 -14.67 17.94
C GLN A 68 3.76 -14.14 16.71
N ILE A 69 4.29 -15.05 15.89
CA ILE A 69 5.01 -14.75 14.65
C ILE A 69 4.24 -15.33 13.49
N ARG A 70 3.88 -14.50 12.52
CA ARG A 70 3.23 -14.94 11.28
C ARG A 70 4.28 -15.32 10.24
N VAL A 71 4.36 -16.61 9.95
CA VAL A 71 5.30 -17.21 9.01
C VAL A 71 4.68 -17.25 7.61
N PHE A 72 5.33 -16.58 6.67
CA PHE A 72 5.08 -16.72 5.23
C PHE A 72 6.04 -17.80 4.71
N PRO A 73 5.55 -19.00 4.38
CA PRO A 73 6.41 -20.04 3.84
C PRO A 73 6.93 -19.66 2.46
N HIS A 74 7.88 -20.44 1.98
CA HIS A 74 8.39 -20.30 0.62
C HIS A 74 7.27 -20.53 -0.41
N SER A 75 7.19 -19.67 -1.42
CA SER A 75 6.43 -19.91 -2.66
C SER A 75 7.24 -19.37 -3.84
N GLU A 76 6.99 -19.94 -5.02
CA GLU A 76 7.64 -19.56 -6.26
C GLU A 76 7.22 -18.17 -6.74
N ASN A 77 6.01 -17.73 -6.37
CA ASN A 77 5.51 -16.40 -6.69
C ASN A 77 6.00 -15.38 -5.66
N ASN A 78 6.31 -14.17 -6.14
CA ASN A 78 6.61 -13.03 -5.29
C ASN A 78 5.34 -12.44 -4.65
N ILE A 79 4.18 -12.64 -5.26
CA ILE A 79 2.89 -12.09 -4.81
C ILE A 79 1.83 -13.20 -4.80
N ASP A 80 1.40 -13.59 -3.60
CA ASP A 80 0.27 -14.50 -3.41
C ASP A 80 -1.01 -13.66 -3.24
N PHE A 81 -1.88 -13.67 -4.26
CA PHE A 81 -3.13 -12.89 -4.26
C PHE A 81 -4.28 -13.59 -4.98
N GLU A 82 -5.46 -13.54 -4.37
CA GLU A 82 -6.71 -14.11 -4.86
C GLU A 82 -7.86 -13.11 -4.80
N ILE A 83 -8.98 -13.41 -5.48
CA ILE A 83 -10.18 -12.55 -5.45
C ILE A 83 -10.71 -12.41 -4.02
N SER A 84 -10.57 -13.45 -3.21
CA SER A 84 -10.98 -13.45 -1.81
C SER A 84 -10.18 -12.43 -0.97
N ASP A 85 -8.98 -12.02 -1.38
CA ASP A 85 -8.26 -10.91 -0.74
C ASP A 85 -8.93 -9.55 -0.99
N VAL A 86 -9.68 -9.38 -2.11
CA VAL A 86 -10.51 -8.17 -2.34
C VAL A 86 -11.66 -8.12 -1.35
N PHE A 87 -12.28 -9.27 -1.06
CA PHE A 87 -13.33 -9.37 -0.04
C PHE A 87 -12.77 -9.05 1.35
N ALA A 88 -11.65 -9.66 1.72
CA ALA A 88 -10.94 -9.38 2.97
C ALA A 88 -10.62 -7.89 3.13
N ARG A 89 -10.28 -7.22 2.01
CA ARG A 89 -10.07 -5.78 2.02
C ARG A 89 -11.34 -4.98 2.29
N GLY A 90 -12.49 -5.41 1.78
CA GLY A 90 -13.79 -4.81 2.14
C GLY A 90 -14.12 -4.95 3.63
N LEU A 91 -13.75 -6.08 4.26
CA LEU A 91 -13.89 -6.25 5.70
C LEU A 91 -13.10 -5.18 6.48
N ASP A 92 -11.90 -4.79 6.03
CA ASP A 92 -11.15 -3.70 6.67
C ASP A 92 -11.92 -2.36 6.65
N PHE A 93 -12.60 -2.04 5.53
CA PHE A 93 -13.42 -0.82 5.43
C PHE A 93 -14.67 -0.91 6.33
N ALA A 94 -15.29 -2.08 6.41
CA ALA A 94 -16.43 -2.31 7.31
C ALA A 94 -16.03 -2.21 8.78
N ARG A 95 -14.85 -2.72 9.18
CA ARG A 95 -14.29 -2.57 10.54
C ARG A 95 -14.16 -1.10 10.92
N ALA A 96 -13.67 -0.28 10.00
CA ALA A 96 -13.54 1.15 10.24
C ALA A 96 -14.91 1.84 10.39
N ALA A 97 -15.88 1.52 9.54
CA ALA A 97 -17.24 2.05 9.66
C ALA A 97 -17.91 1.60 10.98
N THR A 98 -17.73 0.34 11.37
CA THR A 98 -18.22 -0.23 12.65
C THR A 98 -17.67 0.56 13.83
N GLU A 99 -16.36 0.78 13.90
CA GLU A 99 -15.70 1.52 14.98
C GLU A 99 -16.16 2.98 15.04
N ILE A 100 -16.33 3.64 13.89
CA ILE A 100 -16.82 5.02 13.81
C ILE A 100 -18.25 5.11 14.35
N LEU A 101 -19.15 4.23 13.90
CA LEU A 101 -20.55 4.19 14.35
C LEU A 101 -20.67 3.88 15.84
N ASN A 102 -19.86 2.94 16.34
CA ASN A 102 -19.81 2.61 17.78
C ASN A 102 -19.42 3.83 18.63
N ASN A 103 -18.34 4.53 18.25
CA ASN A 103 -17.89 5.74 18.97
C ASN A 103 -18.82 6.95 18.79
N ALA A 104 -19.71 6.92 17.79
CA ALA A 104 -20.76 7.90 17.62
C ALA A 104 -22.03 7.57 18.41
N SER A 105 -22.08 6.41 19.08
CA SER A 105 -23.22 5.93 19.86
C SER A 105 -24.53 5.90 19.05
N THR A 106 -24.46 5.40 17.81
CA THR A 106 -25.62 5.34 16.90
C THR A 106 -26.61 4.23 17.26
N ASP A 107 -27.84 4.36 16.74
CA ASP A 107 -28.91 3.39 16.92
C ASP A 107 -28.66 2.03 16.25
N THR A 108 -29.47 1.03 16.63
CA THR A 108 -29.44 -0.33 16.05
C THR A 108 -29.80 -0.36 14.56
N SER A 109 -30.46 0.69 14.05
CA SER A 109 -30.75 0.84 12.62
C SER A 109 -29.47 1.04 11.80
N ALA A 110 -28.49 1.81 12.28
CA ALA A 110 -27.21 1.97 11.59
C ALA A 110 -26.43 0.66 11.51
N LEU A 111 -26.41 -0.13 12.60
CA LEU A 111 -25.82 -1.47 12.61
C LEU A 111 -26.51 -2.39 11.60
N SER A 112 -27.85 -2.40 11.58
CA SER A 112 -28.63 -3.24 10.65
C SER A 112 -28.34 -2.92 9.19
N GLN A 113 -28.21 -1.63 8.84
CA GLN A 113 -27.83 -1.22 7.48
C GLN A 113 -26.40 -1.66 7.14
N LEU A 114 -25.45 -1.50 8.06
CA LEU A 114 -24.06 -1.94 7.84
C LEU A 114 -23.98 -3.44 7.59
N THR A 115 -24.69 -4.25 8.37
CA THR A 115 -24.70 -5.71 8.18
C THR A 115 -25.34 -6.12 6.86
N LEU A 116 -26.40 -5.44 6.41
CA LEU A 116 -27.00 -5.68 5.10
C LEU A 116 -26.06 -5.32 3.93
N LEU A 117 -25.29 -4.23 4.07
CA LEU A 117 -24.27 -3.87 3.08
C LEU A 117 -23.19 -4.95 2.98
N LEU A 118 -22.77 -5.53 4.11
CA LEU A 118 -21.80 -6.65 4.16
C LEU A 118 -22.36 -7.91 3.48
N ASP A 119 -23.61 -8.29 3.80
CA ASP A 119 -24.31 -9.41 3.15
C ASP A 119 -24.32 -9.23 1.63
N LYS A 120 -24.71 -8.04 1.16
CA LYS A 120 -24.78 -7.72 -0.27
C LYS A 120 -23.40 -7.73 -0.95
N PHE A 121 -22.39 -7.18 -0.27
CA PHE A 121 -21.02 -7.17 -0.78
C PHE A 121 -20.46 -8.57 -0.99
N GLN A 122 -20.67 -9.46 -0.02
CA GLN A 122 -20.26 -10.85 -0.12
C GLN A 122 -20.99 -11.58 -1.26
N GLN A 123 -22.31 -11.45 -1.35
CA GLN A 123 -23.11 -12.05 -2.43
C GLN A 123 -22.63 -11.63 -3.82
N ASN A 124 -22.37 -10.33 -4.02
CA ASN A 124 -21.94 -9.79 -5.32
C ASN A 124 -20.53 -10.25 -5.75
N LEU A 125 -19.69 -10.74 -4.82
CA LEU A 125 -18.37 -11.28 -5.13
C LEU A 125 -18.40 -12.76 -5.53
N ILE A 126 -19.41 -13.52 -5.10
CA ILE A 126 -19.56 -14.96 -5.43
C ILE A 126 -19.99 -15.16 -6.90
N SER A 127 -20.77 -14.23 -7.47
CA SER A 127 -21.58 -14.46 -8.67
C SER A 127 -20.88 -14.31 -10.03
N LYS A 128 -19.55 -14.43 -10.15
CA LYS A 128 -18.83 -14.06 -11.40
C LYS A 128 -17.93 -15.17 -11.96
N HIS A 129 -18.43 -15.93 -12.94
CA HIS A 129 -17.65 -16.87 -13.76
C HIS A 129 -17.06 -16.16 -14.99
N HIS A 130 -15.83 -15.66 -14.90
CA HIS A 130 -15.09 -15.01 -16.00
C HIS A 130 -13.62 -15.43 -15.97
N ASN A 131 -12.79 -14.98 -16.92
CA ASN A 131 -11.34 -15.13 -16.81
C ASN A 131 -10.78 -14.33 -15.61
N LYS A 132 -9.63 -14.76 -15.07
CA LYS A 132 -9.07 -14.26 -13.80
C LYS A 132 -8.88 -12.73 -13.75
N GLU A 133 -8.43 -12.12 -14.84
CA GLU A 133 -8.19 -10.68 -14.91
C GLU A 133 -9.49 -9.86 -14.84
N LYS A 134 -10.50 -10.25 -15.61
CA LYS A 134 -11.81 -9.58 -15.59
C LYS A 134 -12.50 -9.77 -14.24
N GLN A 135 -12.42 -10.97 -13.65
CA GLN A 135 -12.94 -11.22 -12.31
C GLN A 135 -12.32 -10.29 -11.27
N LEU A 136 -11.00 -10.10 -11.31
CA LEU A 136 -10.31 -9.20 -10.39
C LEU A 136 -10.76 -7.74 -10.58
N GLN A 137 -10.87 -7.27 -11.82
CA GLN A 137 -11.36 -5.92 -12.09
C GLN A 137 -12.81 -5.74 -11.60
N ASP A 138 -13.66 -6.73 -11.82
CA ASP A 138 -15.05 -6.71 -11.37
C ASP A 138 -15.19 -6.75 -9.84
N ALA A 139 -14.32 -7.48 -9.15
CA ALA A 139 -14.25 -7.49 -7.69
C ALA A 139 -13.79 -6.14 -7.13
N ARG A 140 -12.82 -5.50 -7.78
CA ARG A 140 -12.36 -4.15 -7.42
C ARG A 140 -13.45 -3.09 -7.60
N ASN A 141 -14.20 -3.16 -8.70
CA ASN A 141 -15.34 -2.29 -8.96
C ASN A 141 -16.48 -2.54 -7.96
N GLU A 142 -16.65 -3.77 -7.48
CA GLU A 142 -17.58 -4.10 -6.41
C GLU A 142 -17.17 -3.48 -5.08
N LEU A 143 -15.90 -3.64 -4.68
CA LEU A 143 -15.34 -3.02 -3.47
C LEU A 143 -15.48 -1.49 -3.51
N GLU A 144 -15.23 -0.86 -4.66
CA GLU A 144 -15.39 0.59 -4.83
C GLU A 144 -16.84 1.05 -4.59
N ARG A 145 -17.82 0.23 -5.00
CA ARG A 145 -19.25 0.48 -4.75
C ARG A 145 -19.64 0.29 -3.29
N PHE A 146 -19.18 -0.81 -2.69
CA PHE A 146 -19.37 -1.07 -1.26
C PHE A 146 -18.82 0.06 -0.39
N ASN A 147 -17.58 0.49 -0.66
CA ASN A 147 -16.95 1.61 0.02
C ASN A 147 -17.75 2.92 -0.13
N GLY A 148 -18.33 3.15 -1.32
CA GLY A 148 -19.24 4.27 -1.57
C GLY A 148 -20.46 4.27 -0.66
N ALA A 149 -21.09 3.11 -0.51
CA ALA A 149 -22.25 2.92 0.36
C ALA A 149 -21.90 3.10 1.86
N LEU A 150 -20.72 2.66 2.30
CA LEU A 150 -20.24 2.92 3.67
C LEU A 150 -20.08 4.42 3.94
N VAL A 151 -19.59 5.18 2.96
CA VAL A 151 -19.46 6.64 3.07
C VAL A 151 -20.84 7.29 3.19
N ASP A 152 -21.78 6.88 2.34
CA ASP A 152 -23.15 7.38 2.36
C ASP A 152 -23.86 7.06 3.69
N LEU A 153 -23.63 5.86 4.26
CA LEU A 153 -24.14 5.47 5.58
C LEU A 153 -23.72 6.47 6.68
N LEU A 154 -22.43 6.85 6.72
CA LEU A 154 -21.92 7.80 7.72
C LEU A 154 -22.51 9.21 7.55
N ILE A 155 -22.83 9.62 6.32
CA ILE A 155 -23.46 10.92 6.03
C ILE A 155 -24.93 10.89 6.43
N ASN A 156 -25.68 9.85 6.03
CA ASN A 156 -27.10 9.70 6.31
C ASN A 156 -27.38 9.61 7.82
N LYS A 157 -26.45 9.00 8.58
CA LYS A 157 -26.49 8.95 10.05
C LYS A 157 -25.92 10.20 10.72
N SER A 158 -25.66 11.27 9.96
CA SER A 158 -25.18 12.58 10.45
C SER A 158 -23.88 12.54 11.27
N ILE A 159 -23.05 11.51 11.06
CA ILE A 159 -21.76 11.35 11.75
C ILE A 159 -20.75 12.37 11.24
N VAL A 160 -20.77 12.59 9.93
CA VAL A 160 -19.98 13.55 9.17
C VAL A 160 -20.86 14.23 8.13
N LYS A 161 -20.48 15.44 7.68
CA LYS A 161 -21.32 16.24 6.78
C LYS A 161 -20.97 16.05 5.32
N LYS A 162 -19.70 15.74 5.02
CA LYS A 162 -19.20 15.65 3.64
C LYS A 162 -18.66 14.28 3.32
N ARG A 163 -18.83 13.88 2.07
CA ARG A 163 -18.22 12.69 1.48
C ARG A 163 -16.71 12.64 1.67
N SER A 164 -16.01 13.75 1.48
CA SER A 164 -14.56 13.82 1.69
C SER A 164 -14.16 13.58 3.15
N GLU A 165 -14.97 14.01 4.12
CA GLU A 165 -14.73 13.81 5.56
C GLU A 165 -14.91 12.33 5.92
N ALA A 166 -15.98 11.70 5.44
CA ALA A 166 -16.24 10.26 5.63
C ALA A 166 -15.10 9.39 5.08
N ILE A 167 -14.61 9.69 3.87
CA ILE A 167 -13.50 8.97 3.24
C ILE A 167 -12.24 9.06 4.11
N GLN A 168 -11.92 10.26 4.63
CA GLN A 168 -10.75 10.44 5.48
C GLN A 168 -10.91 9.73 6.83
N ALA A 169 -12.10 9.78 7.43
CA ALA A 169 -12.43 9.09 8.68
C ALA A 169 -12.25 7.57 8.54
N ILE A 170 -12.89 6.96 7.54
CA ILE A 170 -12.81 5.51 7.28
C ILE A 170 -11.36 5.09 7.05
N ASN A 171 -10.62 5.81 6.19
CA ASN A 171 -9.24 5.46 5.89
C ASN A 171 -8.33 5.56 7.12
N PHE A 172 -8.48 6.61 7.93
CA PHE A 172 -7.70 6.81 9.14
C PHE A 172 -7.96 5.71 10.18
N VAL A 173 -9.23 5.44 10.49
CA VAL A 173 -9.62 4.42 11.47
C VAL A 173 -9.22 3.03 10.99
N ARG A 174 -9.42 2.71 9.71
CA ARG A 174 -8.98 1.43 9.11
C ARG A 174 -7.48 1.20 9.30
N ASP A 175 -6.66 2.21 9.00
CA ASP A 175 -5.20 2.12 9.12
C ASP A 175 -4.77 1.90 10.57
N PHE A 176 -5.42 2.58 11.51
CA PHE A 176 -5.18 2.40 12.94
C PHE A 176 -5.56 0.99 13.40
N LEU A 177 -6.79 0.53 13.11
CA LEU A 177 -7.27 -0.81 13.49
C LEU A 177 -6.41 -1.93 12.88
N TRP A 178 -5.91 -1.75 11.66
CA TRP A 178 -4.94 -2.69 11.10
C TRP A 178 -3.67 -2.79 11.94
N LYS A 179 -3.14 -1.65 12.40
CA LYS A 179 -1.92 -1.65 13.24
C LYS A 179 -2.17 -2.31 14.59
N LYS A 180 -3.31 -2.00 15.19
CA LYS A 180 -3.71 -2.45 16.53
C LYS A 180 -4.01 -3.95 16.56
N ASP A 181 -4.82 -4.45 15.62
CA ASP A 181 -5.45 -5.77 15.78
C ASP A 181 -4.85 -6.87 14.88
N ILE A 182 -4.14 -6.50 13.80
CA ILE A 182 -3.71 -7.43 12.74
C ILE A 182 -2.20 -7.42 12.51
N CYS A 183 -1.57 -6.25 12.52
CA CYS A 183 -0.12 -6.11 12.30
C CYS A 183 0.65 -6.76 13.46
N MET A 184 1.54 -7.68 13.13
CA MET A 184 2.31 -8.47 14.11
C MET A 184 3.70 -8.79 13.57
N PRO A 185 4.61 -9.37 14.38
CA PRO A 185 5.85 -9.92 13.87
C PRO A 185 5.60 -10.91 12.74
N ILE A 186 6.39 -10.81 11.66
CA ILE A 186 6.34 -11.73 10.53
C ILE A 186 7.71 -12.36 10.30
N CYS A 187 7.73 -13.55 9.70
CA CYS A 187 8.94 -14.16 9.16
C CYS A 187 8.66 -14.68 7.75
N VAL A 188 9.47 -14.29 6.77
CA VAL A 188 9.37 -14.80 5.40
C VAL A 188 10.49 -15.79 5.15
N ILE A 189 10.14 -16.98 4.67
CA ILE A 189 11.09 -18.05 4.34
C ILE A 189 11.35 -18.03 2.83
N GLU A 190 12.61 -17.87 2.44
CA GLU A 190 13.05 -17.95 1.05
C GLU A 190 14.07 -19.08 0.89
N ASN A 191 13.84 -20.01 -0.03
CA ASN A 191 14.86 -20.97 -0.43
C ASN A 191 15.93 -20.26 -1.26
N ILE A 192 17.20 -20.52 -0.96
CA ILE A 192 18.32 -19.99 -1.75
C ILE A 192 18.56 -20.95 -2.92
N LYS A 193 18.23 -20.51 -4.14
CA LYS A 193 18.36 -21.32 -5.37
C LYS A 193 19.73 -22.00 -5.45
N GLU A 194 19.72 -23.23 -5.97
CA GLU A 194 20.93 -24.05 -6.17
C GLU A 194 21.66 -24.42 -4.86
N SER A 195 21.00 -24.28 -3.71
CA SER A 195 21.52 -24.69 -2.41
C SER A 195 20.42 -25.27 -1.52
N ASN A 196 20.81 -26.02 -0.48
CA ASN A 196 19.92 -26.44 0.59
C ASN A 196 19.77 -25.38 1.69
N SER A 197 20.33 -24.19 1.51
CA SER A 197 20.26 -23.10 2.49
C SER A 197 18.98 -22.29 2.33
N LYS A 198 18.52 -21.69 3.43
CA LYS A 198 17.33 -20.86 3.50
C LYS A 198 17.68 -19.48 4.02
N MET A 199 16.96 -18.48 3.55
CA MET A 199 16.98 -17.14 4.12
C MET A 199 15.70 -16.93 4.93
N LEU A 200 15.84 -16.55 6.19
CA LEU A 200 14.73 -16.15 7.05
C LEU A 200 14.76 -14.63 7.20
N ARG A 201 13.63 -13.98 6.89
CA ARG A 201 13.51 -12.53 6.97
C ARG A 201 12.43 -12.16 7.97
N TYR A 202 12.87 -11.95 9.20
CA TYR A 202 12.03 -11.55 10.30
C TYR A 202 11.79 -10.04 10.28
N SER A 203 10.57 -9.60 10.57
CA SER A 203 10.23 -8.19 10.72
C SER A 203 9.22 -7.99 11.83
N GLU A 204 9.57 -7.15 12.80
CA GLU A 204 8.75 -6.82 13.96
C GLU A 204 8.31 -5.35 13.91
N PRO A 205 6.99 -5.05 14.06
CA PRO A 205 6.51 -3.69 14.26
C PRO A 205 7.24 -2.98 15.40
N MET A 206 7.76 -1.78 15.17
CA MET A 206 8.35 -0.99 16.26
C MET A 206 7.27 -0.46 17.21
N ILE A 207 7.59 -0.48 18.50
CA ILE A 207 6.82 0.17 19.56
C ILE A 207 7.58 1.43 19.99
N PHE A 208 6.86 2.53 20.12
CA PHE A 208 7.39 3.82 20.50
C PHE A 208 7.12 4.09 21.98
N GLU A 209 8.20 4.35 22.72
CA GLU A 209 8.15 4.76 24.12
C GLU A 209 8.29 6.29 24.25
N ASP A 210 8.00 6.84 25.43
CA ASP A 210 8.34 8.24 25.71
C ASP A 210 9.86 8.42 25.57
N PRO A 211 10.35 9.35 24.73
CA PRO A 211 11.78 9.49 24.48
C PRO A 211 12.56 9.88 25.73
N GLY A 212 11.93 10.39 26.80
CA GLY A 212 12.64 10.72 28.05
C GLY A 212 13.71 11.81 27.91
N PHE A 213 13.75 12.54 26.78
CA PHE A 213 14.75 13.56 26.45
C PHE A 213 14.11 14.95 26.27
N LYS A 214 14.86 15.99 26.66
CA LYS A 214 14.43 17.41 26.63
C LYS A 214 14.72 18.09 25.30
N ARG A 215 13.91 19.10 24.96
CA ARG A 215 14.06 19.95 23.76
C ARG A 215 15.36 20.77 23.80
N ARG A 216 15.88 21.15 22.61
CA ARG A 216 16.85 22.24 22.47
C ARG A 216 16.29 23.55 23.05
N ASN A 217 16.95 24.10 24.08
CA ASN A 217 16.63 25.39 24.72
C ASN A 217 15.24 25.52 25.35
N ALA A 218 14.59 24.43 25.79
CA ALA A 218 13.35 24.54 26.56
C ALA A 218 13.38 23.75 27.88
N ASN A 219 12.71 24.32 28.88
CA ASN A 219 12.50 23.69 30.18
C ASN A 219 11.32 22.71 30.10
N GLY A 220 11.49 21.59 29.38
CA GLY A 220 10.46 20.55 29.31
C GLY A 220 10.74 19.44 28.29
N ASN A 221 10.06 18.31 28.45
CA ASN A 221 10.01 17.25 27.44
C ASN A 221 9.20 17.77 26.24
N ILE A 222 9.62 17.41 25.02
CA ILE A 222 8.74 17.59 23.86
C ILE A 222 7.55 16.65 24.08
N ASN A 223 6.32 17.06 23.80
CA ASN A 223 5.17 16.16 23.83
C ASN A 223 4.20 16.64 22.76
N VAL A 224 4.06 15.82 21.72
CA VAL A 224 3.29 16.13 20.51
C VAL A 224 1.90 15.47 20.52
N TRP A 225 1.55 14.73 21.58
CA TRP A 225 0.24 14.10 21.74
C TRP A 225 -0.68 14.88 22.67
N ASP A 226 -0.11 15.58 23.64
CA ASP A 226 -0.84 16.38 24.61
C ASP A 226 -0.93 17.84 24.13
N LYS A 227 -2.02 18.55 24.51
CA LYS A 227 -2.41 19.92 24.07
C LYS A 227 -2.98 20.02 22.65
N ASP A 228 -3.52 21.19 22.30
CA ASP A 228 -4.08 21.49 20.96
C ASP A 228 -2.96 21.70 19.94
N GLN A 229 -2.46 20.59 19.41
CA GLN A 229 -1.43 20.59 18.37
C GLN A 229 -2.03 20.94 16.99
N PRO A 230 -1.32 21.69 16.13
CA PRO A 230 -1.84 22.05 14.80
C PRO A 230 -2.24 20.85 13.92
N TRP A 231 -1.51 19.73 14.03
CA TRP A 231 -1.86 18.50 13.33
C TRP A 231 -3.19 17.91 13.81
N LYS A 232 -3.48 18.02 15.11
CA LYS A 232 -4.70 17.49 15.75
C LYS A 232 -5.90 18.27 15.25
N THR A 233 -5.84 19.59 15.28
CA THR A 233 -6.90 20.46 14.72
C THR A 233 -7.18 20.17 13.25
N LYS A 234 -6.13 19.95 12.44
CA LYS A 234 -6.30 19.63 11.03
C LYS A 234 -6.90 18.24 10.82
N LEU A 235 -6.50 17.25 11.61
CA LEU A 235 -7.08 15.91 11.54
C LEU A 235 -8.55 15.94 11.94
N TYR A 236 -8.91 16.63 13.03
CA TYR A 236 -10.30 16.87 13.44
C TYR A 236 -11.14 17.44 12.30
N LYS A 237 -10.64 18.50 11.64
CA LYS A 237 -11.31 19.09 10.47
C LYS A 237 -11.41 18.12 9.30
N ALA A 238 -10.36 17.34 9.04
CA ALA A 238 -10.32 16.42 7.91
C ALA A 238 -11.29 15.24 8.06
N VAL A 239 -11.53 14.77 9.29
CA VAL A 239 -12.46 13.67 9.59
C VAL A 239 -13.86 14.18 9.98
N GLY A 240 -14.15 15.47 9.76
CA GLY A 240 -15.50 16.03 9.89
C GLY A 240 -15.97 16.33 11.32
N VAL A 241 -15.04 16.46 12.28
CA VAL A 241 -15.39 16.87 13.64
C VAL A 241 -15.88 18.32 13.64
N ASN A 242 -17.11 18.50 14.12
CA ASN A 242 -17.75 19.80 14.30
C ASN A 242 -18.40 19.83 15.70
N GLU A 243 -19.00 20.96 16.08
CA GLU A 243 -19.58 21.18 17.42
C GLU A 243 -20.60 20.11 17.85
N ASN A 244 -21.27 19.44 16.91
CA ASN A 244 -22.26 18.40 17.19
C ASN A 244 -21.71 16.97 17.07
N SER A 245 -20.45 16.78 16.67
CA SER A 245 -19.86 15.47 16.35
C SER A 245 -18.82 15.09 17.40
N THR A 246 -19.17 14.15 18.28
CA THR A 246 -18.31 13.68 19.39
C THR A 246 -17.52 12.42 19.06
N TRP A 247 -17.84 11.73 17.95
CA TRP A 247 -17.32 10.39 17.66
C TRP A 247 -15.79 10.32 17.66
N PHE A 248 -15.12 11.31 17.07
CA PHE A 248 -13.66 11.29 16.97
C PHE A 248 -12.98 11.58 18.31
N LYS A 249 -13.63 12.39 19.16
CA LYS A 249 -13.16 12.63 20.53
C LYS A 249 -13.24 11.35 21.34
N SER A 250 -14.38 10.66 21.32
CA SER A 250 -14.57 9.35 21.94
C SER A 250 -13.56 8.33 21.39
N PHE A 251 -13.39 8.28 20.07
CA PHE A 251 -12.42 7.39 19.43
C PHE A 251 -10.99 7.62 19.94
N LEU A 252 -10.56 8.88 20.04
CA LEU A 252 -9.24 9.21 20.57
C LEU A 252 -9.14 8.86 22.05
N GLU A 253 -10.13 9.18 22.88
CA GLU A 253 -10.13 8.83 24.31
C GLU A 253 -9.99 7.32 24.52
N ASN A 254 -10.71 6.51 23.74
CA ASN A 254 -10.68 5.06 23.83
C ASN A 254 -9.39 4.42 23.28
N ASN A 255 -8.65 5.11 22.41
CA ASN A 255 -7.52 4.52 21.69
C ASN A 255 -6.17 5.25 21.86
N LEU A 256 -6.11 6.38 22.56
CA LEU A 256 -4.92 7.25 22.63
C LEU A 256 -3.68 6.52 23.13
N ASN A 257 -3.82 5.71 24.18
CA ASN A 257 -2.70 4.97 24.77
C ASN A 257 -2.08 4.00 23.76
N GLU A 258 -2.91 3.31 22.98
CA GLU A 258 -2.44 2.37 21.97
C GLU A 258 -1.85 3.11 20.77
N MET A 259 -2.48 4.21 20.34
CA MET A 259 -1.96 5.08 19.28
C MET A 259 -0.55 5.61 19.59
N LYS A 260 -0.29 6.02 20.84
CA LYS A 260 1.01 6.49 21.32
C LYS A 260 2.09 5.40 21.23
N LYS A 261 1.73 4.14 21.48
CA LYS A 261 2.65 2.99 21.42
C LYS A 261 2.98 2.59 19.99
N ILE A 262 1.99 2.57 19.12
CA ILE A 262 2.17 2.03 17.75
C ILE A 262 2.60 3.09 16.73
N SER A 263 2.65 4.36 17.12
CA SER A 263 3.15 5.45 16.28
C SER A 263 3.70 6.60 17.12
N SER A 264 4.78 7.23 16.65
CA SER A 264 5.32 8.44 17.27
C SER A 264 4.40 9.67 17.11
N THR A 265 3.61 9.71 16.03
CA THR A 265 2.59 10.74 15.73
C THR A 265 1.45 10.16 14.90
N PRO A 266 0.20 10.64 15.03
CA PRO A 266 -0.93 10.08 14.30
C PRO A 266 -0.95 10.67 12.89
N MET A 267 -0.52 9.85 11.93
CA MET A 267 -0.56 10.16 10.51
C MET A 267 -1.36 9.07 9.78
N SER A 268 -2.01 9.41 8.65
CA SER A 268 -2.61 8.37 7.80
C SER A 268 -1.49 7.61 7.08
N ARG A 269 -1.67 6.31 6.78
CA ARG A 269 -0.59 5.51 6.16
C ARG A 269 -0.33 5.86 4.69
N TYR A 270 -1.19 6.65 4.08
CA TYR A 270 -0.92 7.26 2.77
C TYR A 270 0.13 8.36 2.84
N THR A 271 0.35 8.93 4.03
CA THR A 271 1.45 9.85 4.29
C THR A 271 2.64 9.09 4.92
N PRO A 272 3.88 9.61 4.85
CA PRO A 272 5.03 9.01 5.52
C PRO A 272 4.67 8.85 7.01
N ASN A 273 4.67 7.62 7.52
CA ASN A 273 4.12 7.32 8.84
C ASN A 273 5.09 6.46 9.67
N PRO A 274 5.55 6.92 10.85
CA PRO A 274 6.29 6.15 11.84
C PRO A 274 5.60 4.85 12.25
N ALA A 275 4.27 4.76 12.14
CA ALA A 275 3.53 3.51 12.34
C ALA A 275 3.92 2.38 11.37
N ASN A 276 4.61 2.69 10.27
CA ASN A 276 5.18 1.70 9.35
C ASN A 276 6.64 1.36 9.68
N ALA A 277 7.13 1.71 10.87
CA ALA A 277 8.47 1.37 11.29
C ALA A 277 8.57 -0.10 11.72
N PHE A 278 9.62 -0.77 11.29
CA PHE A 278 9.89 -2.18 11.59
C PHE A 278 11.35 -2.40 11.93
N LEU A 279 11.59 -3.25 12.92
CA LEU A 279 12.87 -3.92 13.14
C LEU A 279 12.93 -5.13 12.22
N CYS A 280 13.98 -5.24 11.42
CA CYS A 280 14.15 -6.29 10.44
C CYS A 280 15.42 -7.08 10.75
N THR A 281 15.32 -8.41 10.76
CA THR A 281 16.47 -9.30 10.93
C THR A 281 16.51 -10.29 9.77
N ASP A 282 17.62 -10.30 9.06
CA ASP A 282 17.91 -11.25 7.99
C ASP A 282 18.86 -12.33 8.51
N LEU A 283 18.47 -13.60 8.38
CA LEU A 283 19.26 -14.77 8.75
C LEU A 283 19.49 -15.66 7.52
N ILE A 284 20.68 -16.24 7.41
CA ILE A 284 20.94 -17.35 6.49
C ILE A 284 21.17 -18.59 7.31
N VAL A 285 20.40 -19.62 6.99
CA VAL A 285 20.38 -20.90 7.65
C VAL A 285 20.89 -21.95 6.67
N ASP A 286 21.87 -22.75 7.07
CA ASP A 286 22.41 -23.81 6.22
C ASP A 286 21.55 -25.08 6.24
N HIS A 287 22.04 -26.14 5.59
CA HIS A 287 21.34 -27.42 5.48
C HIS A 287 21.18 -28.18 6.81
N ASN A 288 21.97 -27.81 7.84
CA ASN A 288 21.88 -28.38 9.18
C ASN A 288 21.00 -27.52 10.10
N ASN A 289 20.27 -26.55 9.53
CA ASN A 289 19.51 -25.54 10.26
C ASN A 289 20.36 -24.62 11.14
N GLU A 290 21.68 -24.53 10.93
CA GLU A 290 22.54 -23.60 11.66
C GLU A 290 22.51 -22.20 11.05
N VAL A 291 22.46 -21.18 11.91
CA VAL A 291 22.59 -19.78 11.49
C VAL A 291 24.04 -19.49 11.09
N THR A 292 24.27 -19.32 9.80
CA THR A 292 25.60 -18.99 9.25
C THR A 292 25.83 -17.49 9.12
N TYR A 293 24.75 -16.71 9.02
CA TYR A 293 24.80 -15.25 8.92
C TYR A 293 23.59 -14.62 9.60
N SER A 294 23.80 -13.44 10.22
CA SER A 294 22.73 -12.65 10.84
C SER A 294 23.05 -11.16 10.70
N SER A 295 22.01 -10.37 10.41
CA SER A 295 22.10 -8.91 10.38
C SER A 295 20.78 -8.28 10.72
N SER A 296 20.82 -7.10 11.32
CA SER A 296 19.64 -6.35 11.72
C SER A 296 19.66 -4.95 11.14
N HIS A 297 18.50 -4.49 10.69
CA HIS A 297 18.28 -3.13 10.22
C HIS A 297 16.89 -2.66 10.61
N GLU A 298 16.68 -1.36 10.50
CA GLU A 298 15.43 -0.73 10.84
C GLU A 298 14.89 -0.04 9.62
N ARG A 299 13.63 -0.34 9.33
CA ARG A 299 12.86 0.41 8.35
C ARG A 299 12.16 1.52 9.12
N VAL A 300 12.56 2.77 8.92
CA VAL A 300 11.96 3.93 9.60
C VAL A 300 11.60 4.99 8.57
N ALA A 301 10.44 5.64 8.69
CA ALA A 301 10.10 6.74 7.79
C ALA A 301 10.75 8.05 8.27
N VAL A 302 11.43 8.79 7.38
CA VAL A 302 11.87 10.15 7.68
C VAL A 302 10.65 11.06 7.57
N THR A 303 10.16 11.52 8.71
CA THR A 303 8.83 12.11 8.79
C THR A 303 8.91 13.60 9.11
N GLU A 304 8.58 14.40 8.12
CA GLU A 304 7.86 15.64 8.35
C GLU A 304 6.37 15.36 8.18
N PRO A 305 5.51 15.75 9.14
CA PRO A 305 4.08 15.62 8.94
C PRO A 305 3.64 16.54 7.78
N LEU A 306 3.27 15.93 6.65
CA LEU A 306 2.78 16.62 5.45
C LEU A 306 1.56 17.52 5.73
N SER A 307 0.87 17.25 6.83
CA SER A 307 -0.33 17.95 7.29
C SER A 307 -0.03 19.22 8.11
N VAL A 308 1.17 19.38 8.69
CA VAL A 308 1.52 20.57 9.49
C VAL A 308 2.01 21.67 8.56
N SER A 309 1.35 22.83 8.56
CA SER A 309 1.65 23.93 7.64
C SER A 309 2.80 24.81 8.11
N ASP A 310 3.03 24.93 9.42
CA ASP A 310 4.05 25.81 9.98
C ASP A 310 5.40 25.11 10.18
N THR A 311 6.49 25.77 9.79
CA THR A 311 7.85 25.22 9.82
C THR A 311 8.32 24.85 11.23
N LYS A 312 7.87 25.58 12.26
CA LYS A 312 8.29 25.35 13.65
C LYS A 312 7.72 24.04 14.19
N SER A 313 6.42 23.82 14.06
CA SER A 313 5.76 22.60 14.53
C SER A 313 6.19 21.39 13.69
N CYS A 314 6.48 21.57 12.39
CA CYS A 314 7.11 20.52 11.58
C CYS A 314 8.45 20.06 12.18
N GLN A 315 9.35 21.00 12.49
CA GLN A 315 10.64 20.65 13.10
C GLN A 315 10.45 20.02 14.48
N GLU A 316 9.51 20.48 15.29
CA GLU A 316 9.24 19.91 16.62
C GLU A 316 8.78 18.45 16.53
N VAL A 317 7.89 18.14 15.59
CA VAL A 317 7.46 16.75 15.34
C VAL A 317 8.61 15.90 14.80
N THR A 318 9.42 16.43 13.87
CA THR A 318 10.57 15.70 13.34
C THR A 318 11.61 15.42 14.42
N ASP A 319 11.91 16.39 15.28
CA ASP A 319 12.81 16.22 16.44
C ASP A 319 12.26 15.15 17.39
N TRP A 320 10.97 15.21 17.73
CA TRP A 320 10.31 14.19 18.57
C TRP A 320 10.44 12.79 17.98
N ASN A 321 10.10 12.63 16.70
CA ASN A 321 10.17 11.33 16.02
C ASN A 321 11.59 10.76 16.06
N HIS A 322 12.62 11.59 15.82
CA HIS A 322 14.00 11.13 15.91
C HIS A 322 14.38 10.77 17.34
N LEU A 323 14.02 11.58 18.33
CA LEU A 323 14.32 11.26 19.74
C LEU A 323 13.68 9.94 20.19
N GLN A 324 12.48 9.60 19.72
CA GLN A 324 11.86 8.31 20.00
C GLN A 324 12.57 7.15 19.30
N LEU A 325 13.02 7.34 18.06
CA LEU A 325 13.84 6.33 17.36
C LEU A 325 15.18 6.10 18.07
N PHE A 326 15.75 7.12 18.71
CA PHE A 326 17.01 7.02 19.46
C PHE A 326 16.77 6.95 20.98
N SER A 327 15.65 6.36 21.41
CA SER A 327 15.34 6.18 22.84
C SER A 327 16.38 5.28 23.52
N LYS A 328 16.48 5.37 24.85
CA LYS A 328 17.42 4.53 25.61
C LYS A 328 17.12 3.04 25.42
N ALA A 329 15.86 2.62 25.54
CA ALA A 329 15.47 1.22 25.39
C ALA A 329 15.89 0.66 24.02
N HIS A 330 15.68 1.45 22.98
CA HIS A 330 16.02 1.09 21.61
C HIS A 330 17.54 0.97 21.40
N LEU A 331 18.32 1.95 21.86
CA LEU A 331 19.78 1.91 21.83
C LEU A 331 20.35 0.73 22.65
N LYS A 332 19.69 0.33 23.74
CA LYS A 332 20.10 -0.86 24.52
C LYS A 332 19.94 -2.14 23.71
N TYR A 333 18.79 -2.30 23.05
CA TYR A 333 18.51 -3.43 22.19
C TYR A 333 19.53 -3.53 21.05
N GLU A 334 19.77 -2.42 20.34
CA GLU A 334 20.75 -2.34 19.27
C GLU A 334 22.18 -2.69 19.72
N LEU A 335 22.60 -2.18 20.88
CA LEU A 335 23.92 -2.44 21.43
C LEU A 335 24.10 -3.91 21.85
N ASN A 336 23.07 -4.53 22.45
CA ASN A 336 23.12 -5.94 22.80
C ASN A 336 23.25 -6.82 21.56
N ASN A 337 22.45 -6.57 20.52
CA ASN A 337 22.55 -7.28 19.24
C ASN A 337 23.94 -7.11 18.61
N PHE A 338 24.53 -5.91 18.68
CA PHE A 338 25.88 -5.67 18.19
C PHE A 338 26.93 -6.47 18.98
N MET A 339 26.78 -6.56 20.30
CA MET A 339 27.68 -7.33 21.16
C MET A 339 27.52 -8.85 21.01
N GLU A 340 26.35 -9.35 20.65
CA GLU A 340 26.18 -10.76 20.25
C GLU A 340 26.95 -11.12 18.98
N GLN A 341 27.23 -10.13 18.11
CA GLN A 341 27.97 -10.35 16.87
C GLN A 341 29.48 -10.13 17.05
N TRP A 342 29.87 -9.13 17.85
CA TRP A 342 31.25 -8.65 17.92
C TRP A 342 31.86 -8.65 19.33
N GLY A 343 31.13 -9.11 20.34
CA GLY A 343 31.59 -9.07 21.74
C GLY A 343 32.91 -9.80 21.94
N ASP A 344 33.03 -11.01 21.39
CA ASP A 344 34.24 -11.84 21.45
C ASP A 344 35.46 -11.16 20.82
N VAL A 345 35.24 -10.21 19.92
CA VAL A 345 36.28 -9.55 19.14
C VAL A 345 36.80 -8.29 19.82
N ILE A 346 35.89 -7.41 20.24
CA ILE A 346 36.23 -6.07 20.73
C ILE A 346 37.10 -6.19 21.99
N GLY A 347 36.87 -7.24 22.78
CA GLY A 347 37.62 -7.55 23.98
C GLY A 347 37.25 -6.64 25.15
N ASP A 348 37.38 -7.16 26.37
CA ASP A 348 36.83 -6.54 27.58
C ASP A 348 37.40 -5.17 27.93
N ASN A 349 38.57 -4.80 27.42
CA ASN A 349 39.28 -3.58 27.81
C ASN A 349 39.21 -2.46 26.76
N LYS A 350 38.57 -2.69 25.62
CA LYS A 350 38.41 -1.66 24.57
C LYS A 350 37.02 -1.01 24.65
N PRO A 351 36.89 0.26 24.24
CA PRO A 351 35.58 0.87 24.04
C PRO A 351 34.80 0.14 22.94
N ILE A 352 33.49 0.01 23.13
CA ILE A 352 32.58 -0.61 22.16
C ILE A 352 32.21 0.44 21.09
N PRO A 353 32.58 0.26 19.80
CA PRO A 353 32.27 1.22 18.75
C PRO A 353 30.96 0.84 18.04
N LEU A 354 29.86 1.52 18.33
CA LEU A 354 28.57 1.31 17.68
C LEU A 354 28.35 2.39 16.61
N THR A 355 28.28 2.01 15.33
CA THR A 355 27.97 2.95 14.24
C THR A 355 26.50 2.83 13.85
N ILE A 356 25.77 3.95 13.85
CA ILE A 356 24.39 4.02 13.36
C ILE A 356 24.38 4.83 12.06
N LEU A 357 23.95 4.22 10.96
CA LEU A 357 23.75 4.90 9.69
C LEU A 357 22.28 5.22 9.48
N HIS A 358 21.92 6.51 9.49
CA HIS A 358 20.59 6.97 9.11
C HIS A 358 20.51 7.29 7.61
N GLN A 359 20.20 6.26 6.82
CA GLN A 359 20.15 6.33 5.35
C GLN A 359 18.76 6.73 4.85
N THR A 360 18.69 7.74 3.98
CA THR A 360 17.44 8.18 3.36
C THR A 360 17.42 7.96 1.85
N LEU A 361 16.31 7.37 1.40
CA LEU A 361 16.01 7.08 0.02
C LEU A 361 14.93 8.06 -0.46
N ILE A 362 15.19 8.75 -1.56
CA ILE A 362 14.29 9.80 -2.07
C ILE A 362 13.57 9.28 -3.32
N SER A 363 12.23 9.29 -3.30
CA SER A 363 11.36 8.82 -4.40
C SER A 363 10.80 9.97 -5.25
N ASP A 364 10.31 9.64 -6.46
CA ASP A 364 9.75 10.56 -7.48
C ASP A 364 8.47 11.30 -7.05
N GLU A 365 7.72 10.79 -6.07
CA GLU A 365 6.44 11.38 -5.60
C GLU A 365 6.60 12.72 -4.86
N VAL A 366 7.83 13.19 -4.64
CA VAL A 366 8.13 14.60 -4.27
C VAL A 366 7.83 15.56 -5.45
N THR A 367 7.16 15.09 -6.51
CA THR A 367 6.62 15.89 -7.60
C THR A 367 5.44 16.77 -7.17
N PHE A 368 4.77 16.47 -6.04
CA PHE A 368 3.70 17.30 -5.44
C PHE A 368 3.78 17.35 -3.91
N SER A 369 4.97 17.19 -3.33
CA SER A 369 5.07 17.32 -1.88
C SER A 369 4.71 18.75 -1.45
N PRO A 370 4.15 18.89 -0.25
CA PRO A 370 4.15 20.13 0.50
C PRO A 370 5.50 20.84 0.53
N ASP A 371 6.66 20.22 0.27
CA ASP A 371 7.92 20.97 0.09
C ASP A 371 7.88 21.85 -1.17
N GLN A 372 7.27 21.40 -2.27
CA GLN A 372 7.07 22.25 -3.45
C GLN A 372 6.00 23.30 -3.23
N ILE A 373 4.91 22.94 -2.54
CA ILE A 373 3.79 23.85 -2.28
C ILE A 373 4.15 24.87 -1.18
N LYS A 374 4.85 24.48 -0.12
CA LYS A 374 5.43 25.35 0.93
C LYS A 374 6.54 26.21 0.35
N ALA A 375 7.51 25.65 -0.39
CA ALA A 375 8.53 26.47 -1.04
C ALA A 375 7.93 27.50 -2.01
N ARG A 376 6.80 27.18 -2.67
CA ARG A 376 6.04 28.14 -3.49
C ARG A 376 5.19 29.13 -2.68
N ALA A 377 4.57 28.69 -1.58
CA ALA A 377 3.57 29.47 -0.83
C ALA A 377 4.15 30.29 0.34
N SER A 378 5.17 29.80 1.05
CA SER A 378 5.72 30.46 2.24
C SER A 378 6.88 31.42 1.95
N LYS A 379 7.45 31.38 0.74
CA LYS A 379 8.76 32.00 0.40
C LYS A 379 9.92 31.62 1.35
N VAL A 380 9.69 30.75 2.34
CA VAL A 380 10.65 30.32 3.37
C VAL A 380 10.89 28.82 3.22
N GLN A 381 12.16 28.52 3.01
CA GLN A 381 12.71 27.33 2.41
C GLN A 381 13.22 26.36 3.48
N SER A 382 12.43 25.36 3.85
CA SER A 382 12.90 24.24 4.67
C SER A 382 12.52 22.93 3.98
N SER A 383 13.51 22.11 3.60
CA SER A 383 13.28 20.78 3.03
C SER A 383 13.27 19.70 4.12
N VAL A 384 12.57 18.57 3.90
CA VAL A 384 12.59 17.38 4.78
C VAL A 384 14.01 16.93 5.15
N ILE A 385 14.96 17.07 4.21
CA ILE A 385 16.38 16.76 4.43
C ILE A 385 17.01 17.69 5.47
N ASP A 386 16.64 18.98 5.46
CA ASP A 386 17.15 19.95 6.42
C ASP A 386 16.61 19.68 7.82
N SER A 387 15.32 19.36 7.93
CA SER A 387 14.68 19.04 9.21
C SER A 387 15.26 17.75 9.81
N LYS A 388 15.44 16.70 8.98
CA LYS A 388 16.17 15.48 9.35
C LYS A 388 17.58 15.80 9.86
N SER A 389 18.32 16.62 9.12
CA SER A 389 19.70 16.94 9.49
C SER A 389 19.80 17.70 10.81
N LYS A 390 18.86 18.62 11.06
CA LYS A 390 18.72 19.31 12.36
C LYS A 390 18.36 18.35 13.49
N ALA A 391 17.44 17.42 13.25
CA ALA A 391 17.05 16.39 14.22
C ALA A 391 18.21 15.43 14.54
N ASN A 392 18.91 14.92 13.53
CA ASN A 392 20.12 14.11 13.71
C ASN A 392 21.23 14.89 14.45
N ALA A 393 21.37 16.20 14.23
CA ALA A 393 22.30 17.02 15.00
C ALA A 393 21.88 17.15 16.47
N ALA A 394 20.58 17.16 16.78
CA ALA A 394 20.09 17.12 18.16
C ALA A 394 20.40 15.78 18.83
N VAL A 395 20.18 14.66 18.13
CA VAL A 395 20.53 13.31 18.60
C VAL A 395 22.04 13.18 18.86
N ARG A 396 22.90 13.67 17.95
CA ARG A 396 24.36 13.68 18.17
C ARG A 396 24.75 14.40 19.46
N ARG A 397 24.21 15.60 19.70
CA ARG A 397 24.46 16.33 20.96
C ARG A 397 23.96 15.59 22.20
N MET A 398 22.80 14.92 22.09
CA MET A 398 22.26 14.09 23.17
C MET A 398 23.23 12.96 23.52
N LEU A 399 23.75 12.25 22.51
CA LEU A 399 24.75 11.21 22.67
C LEU A 399 26.06 11.78 23.25
N GLU A 400 26.55 12.90 22.72
CA GLU A 400 27.77 13.58 23.22
C GLU A 400 27.64 14.07 24.67
N SER A 401 26.44 14.44 25.10
CA SER A 401 26.15 14.91 26.47
C SER A 401 26.04 13.78 27.50
N SER A 402 26.08 12.52 27.05
CA SER A 402 25.93 11.34 27.88
C SER A 402 27.17 10.43 27.79
N THR A 403 27.55 9.85 28.91
CA THR A 403 28.47 8.72 28.97
C THR A 403 27.63 7.44 29.00
N ILE A 404 27.86 6.56 28.02
CA ILE A 404 27.17 5.28 27.89
C ILE A 404 28.12 4.19 28.37
N LEU A 405 27.67 3.40 29.35
CA LEU A 405 28.46 2.32 29.94
C LEU A 405 27.72 0.99 29.74
N ARG A 406 28.46 -0.08 29.46
CA ARG A 406 27.96 -1.46 29.46
C ARG A 406 28.68 -2.25 30.55
N GLU A 407 27.93 -2.91 31.43
CA GLU A 407 28.47 -3.82 32.42
C GLU A 407 28.92 -5.11 31.73
N LYS A 408 30.17 -5.52 31.93
CA LYS A 408 30.77 -6.66 31.24
C LYS A 408 30.03 -7.97 31.52
N ARG A 409 29.65 -8.19 32.78
CA ARG A 409 29.09 -9.45 33.28
C ARG A 409 27.61 -9.64 32.90
N THR A 410 26.80 -8.60 33.07
CA THR A 410 25.34 -8.69 32.92
C THR A 410 24.87 -8.21 31.54
N GLY A 411 25.71 -7.47 30.82
CA GLY A 411 25.30 -6.75 29.62
C GLY A 411 24.38 -5.56 29.90
N ASN A 412 24.17 -5.18 31.17
CA ASN A 412 23.36 -4.02 31.51
C ASN A 412 23.99 -2.74 30.95
N ILE A 413 23.16 -1.83 30.45
CA ILE A 413 23.58 -0.61 29.77
C ILE A 413 23.02 0.59 30.50
N GLU A 414 23.89 1.53 30.84
CA GLU A 414 23.53 2.77 31.54
C GLU A 414 23.86 4.01 30.72
N PHE A 415 22.93 4.96 30.77
CA PHE A 415 23.06 6.28 30.14
C PHE A 415 23.18 7.33 31.24
N ILE A 416 24.41 7.81 31.47
CA ILE A 416 24.74 8.74 32.55
C ILE A 416 25.04 10.10 31.94
N SER A 417 24.45 11.18 32.45
CA SER A 417 24.83 12.52 31.96
C SER A 417 26.30 12.80 32.26
N ASN A 418 27.01 13.52 31.39
CA ASN A 418 28.43 13.83 31.63
C ASN A 418 28.67 14.58 32.94
N LYS A 419 27.71 15.40 33.38
CA LYS A 419 27.76 16.08 34.68
C LYS A 419 27.79 15.06 35.82
N ASN A 420 26.86 14.10 35.80
CA ASN A 420 26.77 13.06 36.83
C ASN A 420 27.96 12.10 36.75
N PHE A 421 28.41 11.75 35.54
CA PHE A 421 29.58 10.91 35.36
C PHE A 421 30.84 11.55 35.95
N ASN A 422 30.99 12.87 35.78
CA ASN A 422 32.09 13.63 36.39
C ASN A 422 31.99 13.68 37.91
N SER A 423 30.81 13.96 38.47
CA SER A 423 30.64 14.06 39.93
C SER A 423 30.75 12.71 40.64
N THR A 424 30.23 11.65 40.04
CA THR A 424 30.14 10.32 40.67
C THR A 424 31.39 9.47 40.43
N TYR A 425 31.98 9.54 39.22
CA TYR A 425 33.07 8.65 38.82
C TYR A 425 34.38 9.38 38.48
N ASN A 426 34.43 10.71 38.64
CA ASN A 426 35.61 11.53 38.33
C ASN A 426 36.22 11.22 36.94
N LYS A 427 35.36 11.07 35.93
CA LYS A 427 35.72 10.72 34.54
C LYS A 427 36.37 9.34 34.34
N LYS A 428 36.43 8.49 35.36
CA LYS A 428 36.98 7.13 35.27
C LYS A 428 35.87 6.13 34.96
N ILE A 429 36.15 5.19 34.06
CA ILE A 429 35.24 4.08 33.80
C ILE A 429 35.26 3.14 35.03
N PRO A 430 34.11 2.81 35.63
CA PRO A 430 34.06 1.93 36.79
C PRO A 430 34.62 0.54 36.48
N ALA A 431 35.19 -0.12 37.49
CA ALA A 431 35.65 -1.50 37.35
C ALA A 431 34.48 -2.41 36.95
N GLY A 432 34.69 -3.32 35.99
CA GLY A 432 33.64 -4.20 35.47
C GLY A 432 32.76 -3.56 34.38
N TRP A 433 33.00 -2.31 33.99
CA TRP A 433 32.26 -1.62 32.94
C TRP A 433 33.13 -1.31 31.71
N GLN A 434 32.47 -1.15 30.56
CA GLN A 434 33.06 -0.71 29.31
C GLN A 434 32.38 0.55 28.81
N LYS A 435 33.17 1.45 28.21
CA LYS A 435 32.61 2.63 27.54
C LYS A 435 32.05 2.24 26.18
N VAL A 436 30.87 2.74 25.86
CA VAL A 436 30.27 2.64 24.52
C VAL A 436 30.44 3.98 23.81
N THR A 437 30.90 3.93 22.56
CA THR A 437 30.98 5.10 21.67
C THR A 437 29.97 4.90 20.55
N VAL A 438 28.94 5.75 20.54
CA VAL A 438 27.90 5.71 19.50
C VAL A 438 28.16 6.82 18.49
N GLU A 439 28.33 6.46 17.22
CA GLU A 439 28.51 7.42 16.13
C GLU A 439 27.32 7.39 15.17
N LEU A 440 26.63 8.53 15.03
CA LEU A 440 25.50 8.69 14.12
C LEU A 440 25.94 9.34 12.80
N LEU A 441 25.88 8.56 11.72
CA LEU A 441 26.16 8.95 10.33
C LEU A 441 24.86 9.15 9.55
N GLU A 442 24.89 9.97 8.50
CA GLU A 442 23.72 10.28 7.67
C GLU A 442 24.06 10.28 6.18
N THR A 443 23.33 9.50 5.37
CA THR A 443 23.46 9.52 3.90
C THR A 443 22.10 9.73 3.23
N ASN A 444 22.11 10.36 2.06
CA ASN A 444 20.93 10.63 1.23
C ASN A 444 21.24 10.24 -0.22
N ASN A 445 20.71 9.09 -0.69
CA ASN A 445 21.18 8.45 -1.94
C ASN A 445 20.25 8.66 -3.15
N GLY A 446 19.12 9.35 -3.03
CA GLY A 446 18.46 9.92 -4.22
C GLY A 446 17.96 8.94 -5.30
N ILE A 447 17.74 7.68 -4.93
CA ILE A 447 17.65 6.48 -5.79
C ILE A 447 16.63 6.54 -6.95
N ASN A 448 15.65 7.46 -6.96
CA ASN A 448 14.58 7.48 -7.97
C ASN A 448 14.30 8.84 -8.63
N MET A 449 15.14 9.87 -8.53
CA MET A 449 14.71 11.23 -8.92
C MET A 449 15.35 11.85 -10.15
N TRP A 450 14.56 12.74 -10.77
CA TRP A 450 15.01 13.87 -11.60
C TRP A 450 16.15 14.64 -10.91
N SER A 451 17.39 14.50 -11.41
CA SER A 451 18.64 15.05 -10.83
C SER A 451 18.62 16.53 -10.43
N ALA A 452 17.72 17.35 -11.00
CA ALA A 452 17.53 18.75 -10.61
C ALA A 452 16.94 18.94 -9.20
N ARG A 453 16.44 17.86 -8.57
CA ARG A 453 15.62 17.91 -7.35
C ARG A 453 16.17 17.03 -6.21
N THR A 454 17.19 16.22 -6.47
CA THR A 454 17.87 15.34 -5.52
C THR A 454 18.99 16.09 -4.82
N ARG A 455 18.95 16.27 -3.49
CA ARG A 455 20.00 16.96 -2.74
C ARG A 455 20.95 15.96 -2.09
N VAL A 456 21.98 15.56 -2.84
CA VAL A 456 23.16 14.87 -2.27
C VAL A 456 24.14 15.95 -1.79
N ARG A 457 24.32 16.04 -0.48
CA ARG A 457 25.20 16.99 0.22
C ARG A 457 26.61 16.43 0.27
N ASN A 458 27.58 17.33 0.45
CA ASN A 458 28.98 16.93 0.67
C ASN A 458 29.10 15.98 1.87
N LYS A 459 28.36 16.30 2.94
CA LYS A 459 28.29 15.49 4.15
C LYS A 459 27.85 14.05 3.90
N ASP A 460 27.00 13.78 2.89
CA ASP A 460 26.59 12.40 2.58
C ASP A 460 27.78 11.57 2.07
N TYR A 461 28.70 12.16 1.28
CA TYR A 461 29.94 11.47 0.89
C TYR A 461 30.92 11.35 2.05
N ASP A 462 31.01 12.37 2.89
CA ASP A 462 31.93 12.37 4.04
C ASP A 462 31.50 11.34 5.10
N ASP A 463 30.20 11.24 5.38
CA ASP A 463 29.64 10.23 6.29
C ASP A 463 29.78 8.81 5.70
N ALA A 464 29.65 8.62 4.38
CA ALA A 464 29.96 7.33 3.74
C ALA A 464 31.45 6.96 3.81
N ARG A 465 32.36 7.92 3.66
CA ARG A 465 33.81 7.72 3.88
C ARG A 465 34.11 7.40 5.33
N LYS A 466 33.41 8.06 6.25
CA LYS A 466 33.53 7.82 7.69
C LYS A 466 33.07 6.41 8.06
N LEU A 467 32.02 5.89 7.42
CA LEU A 467 31.60 4.50 7.56
C LEU A 467 32.71 3.51 7.15
N ILE A 468 33.41 3.76 6.04
CA ILE A 468 34.58 2.95 5.62
C ILE A 468 35.71 3.06 6.65
N GLU A 469 35.96 4.26 7.17
CA GLU A 469 37.00 4.47 8.18
C GLU A 469 36.70 3.71 9.48
N ASN A 470 35.43 3.71 9.92
CA ASN A 470 35.00 2.94 11.07
C ASN A 470 35.15 1.43 10.83
N ALA A 471 34.80 0.95 9.63
CA ALA A 471 35.02 -0.44 9.22
C ALA A 471 36.51 -0.81 9.30
N LYS A 472 37.36 0.03 8.71
CA LYS A 472 38.81 -0.17 8.67
C LYS A 472 39.39 -0.29 10.08
N LYS A 473 39.02 0.64 10.98
CA LYS A 473 39.46 0.59 12.38
C LYS A 473 39.02 -0.70 13.07
N MET A 474 37.82 -1.18 12.76
CA MET A 474 37.36 -2.47 13.24
C MET A 474 38.27 -3.58 12.70
N PHE A 475 38.49 -3.66 11.38
CA PHE A 475 39.35 -4.67 10.74
C PHE A 475 40.81 -4.66 11.25
N GLU A 476 41.35 -3.49 11.57
CA GLU A 476 42.68 -3.34 12.18
C GLU A 476 42.77 -4.00 13.57
N THR A 477 41.67 -4.11 14.32
CA THR A 477 41.66 -4.84 15.59
C THR A 477 41.84 -6.35 15.44
N PHE A 478 41.58 -6.89 14.24
CA PHE A 478 41.78 -8.30 13.88
C PHE A 478 43.11 -8.55 13.17
N SER A 479 44.01 -7.56 13.14
CA SER A 479 45.29 -7.68 12.42
C SER A 479 46.20 -8.71 13.09
N VAL A 480 45.93 -9.98 12.83
CA VAL A 480 46.94 -11.04 12.73
C VAL A 480 47.89 -10.63 11.60
N ASP A 481 49.13 -11.11 11.57
CA ASP A 481 50.15 -10.80 10.54
C ASP A 481 49.78 -11.37 9.15
N ASN A 482 48.59 -11.01 8.64
CA ASN A 482 47.97 -11.52 7.43
C ASN A 482 48.16 -10.52 6.28
N ASN A 483 48.92 -10.93 5.27
CA ASN A 483 49.28 -10.09 4.13
C ASN A 483 48.07 -9.71 3.25
N HIS A 484 47.05 -10.58 3.16
CA HIS A 484 45.84 -10.31 2.40
C HIS A 484 44.99 -9.21 3.06
N LEU A 485 44.81 -9.28 4.38
CA LEU A 485 44.12 -8.23 5.14
C LEU A 485 44.87 -6.89 5.06
N LYS A 486 46.20 -6.88 5.19
CA LYS A 486 47.02 -5.67 5.00
C LYS A 486 46.83 -5.06 3.61
N THR A 487 46.75 -5.88 2.57
CA THR A 487 46.50 -5.42 1.18
C THR A 487 45.13 -4.75 1.06
N VAL A 488 44.09 -5.34 1.68
CA VAL A 488 42.74 -4.74 1.70
C VAL A 488 42.72 -3.43 2.48
N ILE A 489 43.32 -3.38 3.68
CA ILE A 489 43.40 -2.17 4.50
C ILE A 489 44.15 -1.05 3.76
N ALA A 490 45.25 -1.36 3.07
CA ALA A 490 45.97 -0.40 2.24
C ALA A 490 45.09 0.19 1.12
N PHE A 491 44.27 -0.65 0.48
CA PHE A 491 43.30 -0.18 -0.51
C PHE A 491 42.24 0.73 0.11
N LEU A 492 41.67 0.39 1.27
CA LEU A 492 40.69 1.24 1.95
C LEU A 492 41.29 2.59 2.40
N SER A 493 42.57 2.60 2.80
CA SER A 493 43.31 3.80 3.19
C SER A 493 43.75 4.67 2.02
N SER A 494 43.83 4.11 0.81
CA SER A 494 44.31 4.88 -0.34
C SER A 494 43.35 6.02 -0.73
N PRO A 495 43.85 7.10 -1.38
CA PRO A 495 43.11 8.35 -1.58
C PRO A 495 41.69 8.19 -2.16
N ASN A 496 40.79 9.06 -1.70
CA ASN A 496 39.38 9.09 -2.15
C ASN A 496 39.17 9.84 -3.48
N HIS A 497 40.23 10.51 -3.96
CA HIS A 497 40.20 11.37 -5.12
C HIS A 497 41.27 10.96 -6.13
N SER A 498 40.95 11.07 -7.41
CA SER A 498 41.93 11.03 -8.49
C SER A 498 41.77 12.22 -9.43
N LEU A 499 42.79 12.49 -10.24
CA LEU A 499 42.74 13.54 -11.26
C LEU A 499 41.93 13.10 -12.49
N PHE A 500 42.07 11.84 -12.91
CA PHE A 500 41.65 11.40 -14.24
C PHE A 500 40.43 10.46 -14.24
N THR A 501 40.20 9.68 -13.18
CA THR A 501 39.16 8.65 -13.17
C THR A 501 38.07 8.93 -12.14
N PRO A 502 36.79 8.97 -12.52
CA PRO A 502 35.72 9.10 -11.54
C PRO A 502 35.54 7.85 -10.69
N PHE A 503 36.07 6.70 -11.13
CA PHE A 503 35.91 5.41 -10.45
C PHE A 503 37.25 4.86 -9.96
N LYS A 504 37.22 4.29 -8.77
CA LYS A 504 38.33 3.49 -8.25
C LYS A 504 38.10 2.03 -8.62
N PHE A 505 39.11 1.40 -9.16
CA PHE A 505 39.12 -0.04 -9.40
C PHE A 505 40.02 -0.69 -8.36
N ARG A 506 39.54 -1.79 -7.76
CA ARG A 506 40.31 -2.56 -6.78
C ARG A 506 41.56 -3.24 -7.36
N GLY A 507 41.66 -3.41 -8.69
CA GLY A 507 42.82 -4.03 -9.33
C GLY A 507 42.92 -5.54 -9.06
N SER A 508 43.86 -6.25 -9.72
CA SER A 508 44.03 -7.71 -9.57
C SER A 508 44.48 -8.10 -8.17
N LYS A 509 45.46 -7.38 -7.60
CA LYS A 509 46.00 -7.67 -6.26
C LYS A 509 44.94 -7.66 -5.16
N VAL A 510 44.06 -6.65 -5.13
CA VAL A 510 43.00 -6.60 -4.11
C VAL A 510 41.91 -7.63 -4.39
N LYS A 511 41.59 -7.93 -5.66
CA LYS A 511 40.64 -9.01 -6.02
C LYS A 511 41.13 -10.37 -5.53
N GLU A 512 42.40 -10.66 -5.69
CA GLU A 512 43.02 -11.89 -5.22
C GLU A 512 43.09 -11.92 -3.69
N ALA A 513 43.54 -10.82 -3.06
CA ALA A 513 43.62 -10.72 -1.61
C ALA A 513 42.25 -10.92 -0.93
N ILE A 514 41.17 -10.29 -1.41
CA ILE A 514 39.85 -10.47 -0.80
C ILE A 514 39.30 -11.88 -1.02
N LYS A 515 39.58 -12.51 -2.17
CA LYS A 515 39.19 -13.90 -2.44
C LYS A 515 39.87 -14.85 -1.47
N ASN A 516 41.19 -14.76 -1.32
CA ASN A 516 41.96 -15.62 -0.44
C ASN A 516 41.61 -15.39 1.02
N LEU A 517 41.49 -14.12 1.44
CA LEU A 517 41.07 -13.78 2.80
C LEU A 517 39.66 -14.30 3.12
N THR A 518 38.74 -14.29 2.16
CA THR A 518 37.42 -14.90 2.36
C THR A 518 37.54 -16.40 2.62
N LEU A 519 38.36 -17.11 1.84
CA LEU A 519 38.59 -18.55 2.05
C LEU A 519 39.24 -18.83 3.42
N GLU A 520 40.23 -18.03 3.81
CA GLU A 520 40.88 -18.12 5.12
C GLU A 520 39.88 -17.91 6.27
N LEU A 521 39.04 -16.88 6.17
CA LEU A 521 37.99 -16.60 7.15
C LEU A 521 36.97 -17.73 7.21
N ARG A 522 36.54 -18.32 6.10
CA ARG A 522 35.62 -19.47 6.11
C ARG A 522 36.22 -20.71 6.75
N ASN A 523 37.46 -21.02 6.39
CA ASN A 523 38.17 -22.20 6.88
C ASN A 523 38.72 -22.02 8.30
N GLY A 524 38.77 -20.78 8.80
CA GLY A 524 39.30 -20.45 10.13
C GLY A 524 40.81 -20.40 10.19
N SER A 525 41.48 -20.41 9.03
CA SER A 525 42.93 -20.37 8.92
C SER A 525 43.45 -19.02 9.41
N GLY A 526 44.14 -19.01 10.55
CA GLY A 526 44.61 -17.78 11.20
C GLY A 526 43.53 -16.96 11.93
N PHE A 527 42.28 -17.43 11.95
CA PHE A 527 41.13 -16.76 12.59
C PHE A 527 40.28 -17.70 13.46
N ASN A 528 40.82 -18.87 13.83
CA ASN A 528 40.12 -19.91 14.58
C ASN A 528 39.60 -19.46 15.97
N THR A 529 40.14 -18.39 16.54
CA THR A 529 39.64 -17.76 17.77
C THR A 529 38.31 -17.01 17.58
N LEU A 530 37.90 -16.76 16.33
CA LEU A 530 36.65 -16.12 15.99
C LEU A 530 35.56 -17.16 15.69
N SER A 531 34.35 -16.92 16.19
CA SER A 531 33.18 -17.71 15.85
C SER A 531 32.92 -17.72 14.33
N LYS A 532 32.32 -18.81 13.82
CA LYS A 532 31.95 -18.94 12.38
C LYS A 532 31.15 -17.71 11.90
N LYS A 533 30.19 -17.27 12.71
CA LYS A 533 29.37 -16.07 12.48
C LYS A 533 30.20 -14.78 12.36
N ALA A 534 31.14 -14.54 13.28
CA ALA A 534 32.01 -13.37 13.24
C ALA A 534 32.92 -13.37 11.99
N ARG A 535 33.43 -14.54 11.60
CA ARG A 535 34.28 -14.70 10.39
C ARG A 535 33.52 -14.41 9.11
N GLU A 536 32.31 -14.95 8.94
CA GLU A 536 31.46 -14.66 7.77
C GLU A 536 31.05 -13.18 7.71
N ASN A 537 30.67 -12.59 8.85
CA ASN A 537 30.33 -11.16 8.93
C ASN A 537 31.52 -10.26 8.59
N MET A 538 32.72 -10.59 9.07
CA MET A 538 33.96 -9.88 8.72
C MET A 538 34.24 -9.95 7.22
N ALA A 539 34.13 -11.14 6.63
CA ALA A 539 34.35 -11.33 5.19
C ALA A 539 33.36 -10.51 4.35
N LEU A 540 32.05 -10.59 4.63
CA LEU A 540 31.05 -9.80 3.92
C LEU A 540 31.30 -8.29 4.05
N SER A 541 31.66 -7.84 5.25
CA SER A 541 31.93 -6.42 5.53
C SER A 541 33.15 -5.89 4.78
N LEU A 542 34.21 -6.70 4.65
CA LEU A 542 35.38 -6.35 3.85
C LEU A 542 35.01 -6.18 2.37
N HIS A 543 34.23 -7.11 1.83
CA HIS A 543 33.70 -7.00 0.46
C HIS A 543 32.86 -5.72 0.30
N ALA A 544 31.90 -5.47 1.20
CA ALA A 544 31.05 -4.27 1.16
C ALA A 544 31.85 -2.97 1.27
N ALA A 545 32.87 -2.90 2.13
CA ALA A 545 33.73 -1.73 2.28
C ALA A 545 34.57 -1.46 1.01
N ILE A 546 35.11 -2.50 0.37
CA ILE A 546 35.86 -2.38 -0.89
C ILE A 546 34.95 -1.85 -2.00
N GLU A 547 33.73 -2.39 -2.14
CA GLU A 547 32.79 -1.96 -3.16
C GLU A 547 32.24 -0.56 -2.88
N LEU A 548 31.97 -0.23 -1.61
CA LEU A 548 31.60 1.12 -1.20
C LEU A 548 32.71 2.11 -1.56
N LYS A 549 33.98 1.78 -1.31
CA LYS A 549 35.14 2.60 -1.72
C LYS A 549 35.16 2.85 -3.23
N CYS A 550 34.84 1.83 -4.02
CA CYS A 550 34.76 1.95 -5.48
C CYS A 550 33.62 2.87 -5.93
N THR A 551 32.52 2.91 -5.18
CA THR A 551 31.33 3.73 -5.50
C THR A 551 31.35 5.14 -4.91
N ILE A 552 32.15 5.48 -3.90
CA ILE A 552 32.22 6.85 -3.36
C ILE A 552 33.44 7.65 -3.84
N HIS A 553 34.31 7.03 -4.63
CA HIS A 553 35.42 7.70 -5.29
C HIS A 553 34.92 8.79 -6.26
N GLU A 554 35.62 9.93 -6.31
CA GLU A 554 35.27 11.05 -7.20
C GLU A 554 36.55 11.70 -7.76
N THR A 555 36.47 12.35 -8.92
CA THR A 555 37.59 13.19 -9.37
C THR A 555 37.66 14.47 -8.53
N TRP A 556 38.84 15.09 -8.43
CA TRP A 556 38.99 16.41 -7.79
C TRP A 556 38.02 17.44 -8.39
N LEU A 557 37.90 17.49 -9.72
CA LEU A 557 36.97 18.37 -10.43
C LEU A 557 35.51 18.03 -10.15
N GLY A 558 35.17 16.75 -10.03
CA GLY A 558 33.83 16.29 -9.63
C GLY A 558 33.47 16.76 -8.22
N SER A 559 34.41 16.65 -7.29
CA SER A 559 34.25 17.13 -5.91
C SER A 559 34.04 18.65 -5.85
N VAL A 560 34.88 19.41 -6.56
CA VAL A 560 34.79 20.88 -6.66
C VAL A 560 33.46 21.30 -7.28
N ARG A 561 33.04 20.66 -8.38
CA ARG A 561 31.73 20.90 -9.01
C ARG A 561 30.58 20.65 -8.06
N ARG A 562 30.61 19.55 -7.29
CA ARG A 562 29.58 19.22 -6.29
C ARG A 562 29.56 20.26 -5.16
N ASN A 563 30.71 20.64 -4.64
CA ASN A 563 30.84 21.64 -3.58
C ASN A 563 30.27 22.99 -4.03
N ILE A 564 30.64 23.43 -5.23
CA ILE A 564 30.14 24.66 -5.83
C ILE A 564 28.63 24.58 -6.09
N THR A 565 28.15 23.50 -6.69
CA THR A 565 26.71 23.32 -6.96
C THR A 565 25.90 23.38 -5.66
N ASN A 566 26.40 22.78 -4.58
CA ASN A 566 25.78 22.84 -3.27
C ASN A 566 25.87 24.23 -2.63
N PHE A 567 27.04 24.88 -2.65
CA PHE A 567 27.24 26.24 -2.15
C PHE A 567 26.32 27.23 -2.85
N THR A 568 26.38 27.25 -4.18
CA THR A 568 25.61 28.18 -4.99
C THR A 568 24.11 27.93 -4.83
N ARG A 569 23.65 26.69 -4.80
CA ARG A 569 22.24 26.40 -4.53
C ARG A 569 21.81 26.86 -3.14
N ASP A 570 22.63 26.62 -2.11
CA ASP A 570 22.31 26.96 -0.73
C ASP A 570 22.36 28.50 -0.50
N TYR A 571 23.19 29.23 -1.27
CA TYR A 571 23.33 30.69 -1.24
C TYR A 571 22.32 31.44 -2.14
N VAL A 572 22.10 30.99 -3.38
CA VAL A 572 21.09 31.53 -4.33
C VAL A 572 19.69 31.48 -3.73
N ARG A 573 19.41 30.43 -2.96
CA ARG A 573 18.12 30.29 -2.28
C ARG A 573 17.92 31.35 -1.19
N GLN A 574 18.98 31.91 -0.61
CA GLN A 574 18.89 32.98 0.39
C GLN A 574 18.85 34.39 -0.22
N ALA A 575 19.29 34.59 -1.48
CA ALA A 575 19.39 35.90 -2.13
C ALA A 575 18.80 35.91 -3.57
N PRO A 576 17.65 36.58 -3.81
CA PRO A 576 16.85 36.38 -5.03
C PRO A 576 17.44 36.88 -6.36
N VAL A 577 18.47 37.72 -6.37
CA VAL A 577 18.98 38.34 -7.62
C VAL A 577 20.49 38.18 -7.79
N SER A 578 21.29 38.51 -6.76
CA SER A 578 22.76 38.34 -6.79
C SER A 578 23.20 36.88 -6.88
N GLY A 579 22.42 35.97 -6.27
CA GLY A 579 22.67 34.53 -6.36
C GLY A 579 22.67 34.02 -7.80
N HIS A 580 21.70 34.44 -8.62
CA HIS A 580 21.56 33.97 -10.01
C HIS A 580 22.74 34.37 -10.90
N LEU A 581 23.29 35.57 -10.71
CA LEU A 581 24.48 36.04 -11.43
C LEU A 581 25.74 35.27 -11.01
N ILE A 582 25.89 34.99 -9.71
CA ILE A 582 26.99 34.17 -9.18
C ILE A 582 26.89 32.72 -9.70
N ASP A 583 25.68 32.14 -9.76
CA ASP A 583 25.46 30.80 -10.32
C ASP A 583 25.81 30.72 -11.79
N TRP A 584 25.42 31.71 -12.58
CA TRP A 584 25.79 31.79 -13.99
C TRP A 584 27.30 31.98 -14.20
N ALA A 585 27.92 32.89 -13.47
CA ALA A 585 29.36 33.14 -13.58
C ALA A 585 30.18 31.91 -13.17
N VAL A 586 29.80 31.25 -12.07
CA VAL A 586 30.53 30.09 -11.55
C VAL A 586 30.27 28.83 -12.39
N ARG A 587 29.04 28.60 -12.86
CA ARG A 587 28.77 27.52 -13.83
C ARG A 587 29.45 27.79 -15.17
N GLY A 588 29.50 29.04 -15.62
CA GLY A 588 30.21 29.44 -16.84
C GLY A 588 31.70 29.15 -16.73
N ALA A 589 32.33 29.55 -15.62
CA ALA A 589 33.74 29.29 -15.34
C ALA A 589 34.07 27.79 -15.22
N LEU A 590 33.25 27.01 -14.52
CA LEU A 590 33.40 25.56 -14.43
C LEU A 590 33.15 24.85 -15.77
N THR A 591 32.21 25.36 -16.58
CA THR A 591 31.96 24.83 -17.94
C THR A 591 33.16 25.11 -18.83
N LEU A 592 33.75 26.31 -18.77
CA LEU A 592 34.99 26.65 -19.48
C LEU A 592 36.17 25.78 -19.01
N ALA A 593 36.32 25.54 -17.70
CA ALA A 593 37.36 24.65 -17.17
C ALA A 593 37.16 23.18 -17.60
N ALA A 594 35.92 22.68 -17.61
CA ALA A 594 35.58 21.34 -18.09
C ALA A 594 35.74 21.20 -19.61
N VAL A 595 35.50 22.27 -20.38
CA VAL A 595 35.77 22.34 -21.83
C VAL A 595 37.28 22.42 -22.09
N GLY A 596 38.05 23.15 -21.27
CA GLY A 596 39.51 23.17 -21.31
C GLY A 596 40.12 21.79 -21.02
N LEU A 597 39.56 21.03 -20.07
CA LEU A 597 39.97 19.64 -19.84
C LEU A 597 39.58 18.69 -20.99
N LYS A 598 38.44 18.93 -21.65
CA LYS A 598 38.04 18.21 -22.87
C LYS A 598 38.99 18.46 -24.04
N ALA A 599 39.58 19.64 -24.14
CA ALA A 599 40.58 19.94 -25.16
C ALA A 599 41.89 19.16 -24.93
N ILE A 600 42.23 18.85 -23.67
CA ILE A 600 43.43 18.10 -23.28
C ILE A 600 43.23 16.58 -23.43
N VAL A 601 42.00 16.06 -23.29
CA VAL A 601 41.68 14.63 -23.44
C VAL A 601 40.92 14.38 -24.75
N LYS A 602 41.64 14.36 -25.88
CA LYS A 602 41.12 13.93 -27.19
C LYS A 602 40.81 12.43 -27.23
N ILE A 603 39.79 11.93 -26.52
CA ILE A 603 39.40 10.51 -26.61
C ILE A 603 37.87 10.35 -26.57
N PHE A 604 37.34 9.91 -27.72
CA PHE A 604 36.00 9.38 -28.06
C PHE A 604 34.78 10.33 -28.08
N THR A 605 34.47 10.79 -29.29
CA THR A 605 33.16 11.17 -29.82
C THR A 605 32.17 10.00 -29.81
N PHE A 606 31.01 10.16 -29.18
CA PHE A 606 29.80 9.38 -29.48
C PHE A 606 28.60 10.33 -29.64
N PRO A 607 27.83 10.24 -30.74
CA PRO A 607 26.66 11.09 -31.00
C PRO A 607 25.39 10.40 -30.51
N PHE A 608 25.24 10.25 -29.20
CA PHE A 608 23.96 9.95 -28.55
C PHE A 608 23.90 10.77 -27.27
N SER A 609 22.69 11.10 -26.78
CA SER A 609 22.41 12.00 -25.66
C SER A 609 23.26 11.74 -24.41
N LEU A 610 24.50 12.24 -24.41
CA LEU A 610 25.51 12.06 -23.37
C LEU A 610 25.00 12.47 -21.97
N PRO A 611 24.16 13.52 -21.83
CA PRO A 611 23.53 13.85 -20.55
C PRO A 611 22.59 12.74 -20.05
N GLN A 612 21.83 12.07 -20.92
CA GLN A 612 20.97 10.95 -20.55
C GLN A 612 21.79 9.69 -20.24
N TRP A 613 22.86 9.43 -21.00
CA TRP A 613 23.74 8.28 -20.75
C TRP A 613 24.53 8.40 -19.44
N ILE A 614 25.10 9.59 -19.15
CA ILE A 614 25.74 9.90 -17.86
C ILE A 614 24.72 9.80 -16.72
N LYS A 615 23.51 10.35 -16.90
CA LYS A 615 22.39 10.27 -15.95
C LYS A 615 22.01 8.82 -15.62
N HIS A 616 21.86 7.95 -16.63
CA HIS A 616 21.57 6.53 -16.43
C HIS A 616 22.71 5.75 -15.76
N ARG A 617 23.95 6.23 -15.85
CA ARG A 617 25.10 5.61 -15.16
C ARG A 617 25.17 6.03 -13.69
N GLU A 618 24.77 7.27 -13.37
CA GLU A 618 24.69 7.82 -12.02
C GLU A 618 23.56 7.19 -11.19
N ASP A 619 22.34 7.02 -11.73
CA ASP A 619 21.21 6.41 -11.01
C ASP A 619 21.50 4.95 -10.60
N ARG A 620 22.23 4.21 -11.44
CA ARG A 620 22.69 2.85 -11.15
C ARG A 620 23.72 2.82 -10.02
N ARG A 621 24.60 3.80 -9.97
CA ARG A 621 25.66 3.88 -8.96
C ARG A 621 25.08 4.08 -7.56
N GLU A 622 24.09 4.94 -7.41
CA GLU A 622 23.51 5.25 -6.10
C GLU A 622 22.75 4.06 -5.49
N MET A 623 22.14 3.19 -6.30
CA MET A 623 21.54 1.93 -5.81
C MET A 623 22.57 0.97 -5.24
N TYR A 624 23.68 0.75 -5.97
CA TYR A 624 24.77 -0.09 -5.48
C TYR A 624 25.44 0.53 -4.25
N LYS A 625 25.74 1.82 -4.29
CA LYS A 625 26.30 2.57 -3.16
C LYS A 625 25.43 2.43 -1.91
N SER A 626 24.12 2.69 -2.03
CA SER A 626 23.17 2.57 -0.93
C SER A 626 23.08 1.15 -0.37
N THR A 627 23.12 0.14 -1.24
CA THR A 627 23.17 -1.27 -0.85
C THR A 627 24.45 -1.58 -0.07
N TYR A 628 25.64 -1.16 -0.54
CA TYR A 628 26.91 -1.40 0.15
C TYR A 628 27.02 -0.64 1.48
N GLU A 629 26.55 0.62 1.53
CA GLU A 629 26.41 1.39 2.78
C GLU A 629 25.56 0.63 3.79
N GLY A 630 24.42 0.08 3.33
CA GLY A 630 23.51 -0.65 4.19
C GLY A 630 24.11 -1.96 4.71
N VAL A 631 24.72 -2.79 3.84
CA VAL A 631 25.38 -4.04 4.26
C VAL A 631 26.50 -3.75 5.27
N LEU A 632 27.29 -2.70 5.03
CA LEU A 632 28.37 -2.32 5.93
C LEU A 632 27.83 -1.78 7.27
N ALA A 633 26.79 -0.95 7.26
CA ALA A 633 26.19 -0.41 8.47
C ALA A 633 25.50 -1.48 9.34
N GLU A 634 24.81 -2.44 8.71
CA GLU A 634 24.21 -3.60 9.39
C GLU A 634 25.25 -4.46 10.13
N SER A 635 26.50 -4.42 9.70
CA SER A 635 27.58 -5.14 10.36
C SER A 635 28.28 -4.29 11.43
N LEU A 636 28.53 -3.00 11.19
CA LEU A 636 29.22 -2.12 12.13
C LEU A 636 28.33 -1.58 13.27
N GLY A 637 27.06 -1.93 13.28
CA GLY A 637 26.07 -1.47 14.23
C GLY A 637 24.68 -1.57 13.65
N VAL A 638 24.09 -0.43 13.29
CA VAL A 638 22.68 -0.39 12.85
C VAL A 638 22.49 0.45 11.61
N LEU A 639 21.80 -0.13 10.63
CA LEU A 639 21.21 0.60 9.53
C LEU A 639 19.80 1.05 9.90
N ARG A 640 19.56 2.36 9.88
CA ARG A 640 18.20 2.93 9.93
C ARG A 640 17.86 3.49 8.56
N GLY A 641 17.21 2.66 7.74
CA GLY A 641 16.88 2.94 6.35
C GLY A 641 15.44 3.41 6.18
N GLY A 642 15.23 4.47 5.40
CA GLY A 642 13.92 5.09 5.27
C GLY A 642 13.65 5.83 3.98
N CYS A 643 12.37 6.02 3.63
CA CYS A 643 11.93 6.91 2.56
C CYS A 643 11.27 8.18 3.11
N MET A 644 11.18 9.23 2.28
CA MET A 644 10.36 10.43 2.53
C MET A 644 8.88 10.24 2.19
N SER A 645 8.52 9.12 1.55
CA SER A 645 7.15 8.72 1.24
C SER A 645 6.82 7.37 1.89
N SER A 646 5.54 7.14 2.17
CA SER A 646 5.01 5.81 2.57
C SER A 646 5.15 4.75 1.47
N ALA A 647 5.39 5.20 0.25
CA ALA A 647 5.75 4.46 -0.95
C ALA A 647 7.23 4.06 -0.93
N ASP A 648 7.50 2.78 -0.74
CA ASP A 648 8.73 2.34 -0.10
C ASP A 648 9.80 1.73 -1.04
N ARG A 649 10.92 2.46 -1.20
CA ARG A 649 12.17 1.95 -1.79
C ARG A 649 13.09 1.31 -0.75
N ALA A 650 12.86 1.50 0.55
CA ALA A 650 13.67 0.90 1.61
C ALA A 650 13.52 -0.61 1.62
N LEU A 651 12.30 -1.14 1.43
CA LEU A 651 12.11 -2.58 1.22
C LEU A 651 12.81 -3.08 -0.05
N GLU A 652 12.78 -2.33 -1.17
CA GLU A 652 13.51 -2.76 -2.37
C GLU A 652 15.04 -2.74 -2.17
N GLN A 653 15.57 -1.77 -1.43
CA GLN A 653 16.97 -1.80 -1.02
C GLN A 653 17.26 -2.94 -0.05
N ALA A 654 16.32 -3.29 0.85
CA ALA A 654 16.46 -4.45 1.71
C ALA A 654 16.50 -5.76 0.90
N GLU A 655 15.67 -5.89 -0.15
CA GLU A 655 15.75 -7.01 -1.09
C GLU A 655 17.10 -7.09 -1.82
N GLN A 656 17.69 -5.94 -2.20
CA GLN A 656 19.01 -5.92 -2.83
C GLN A 656 20.12 -6.33 -1.86
N ARG A 657 20.04 -5.91 -0.59
CA ARG A 657 20.97 -6.37 0.46
C ARG A 657 20.80 -7.86 0.71
N ALA A 658 19.56 -8.36 0.77
CA ALA A 658 19.24 -9.79 0.86
C ALA A 658 19.85 -10.58 -0.30
N MET A 659 19.71 -10.10 -1.54
CA MET A 659 20.34 -10.69 -2.72
C MET A 659 21.87 -10.76 -2.59
N ILE A 660 22.52 -9.69 -2.14
CA ILE A 660 23.98 -9.68 -1.92
C ILE A 660 24.40 -10.69 -0.86
N LYS A 661 23.65 -10.80 0.25
CA LYS A 661 23.92 -11.77 1.32
C LYS A 661 23.76 -13.21 0.82
N LYS A 662 22.71 -13.49 0.05
CA LYS A 662 22.47 -14.79 -0.60
C LYS A 662 23.61 -15.16 -1.56
N GLN A 663 24.02 -14.22 -2.41
CA GLN A 663 25.18 -14.42 -3.30
C GLN A 663 26.44 -14.70 -2.49
N PHE A 664 26.71 -13.90 -1.45
CA PHE A 664 27.90 -14.06 -0.63
C PHE A 664 27.94 -15.43 0.05
N ALA A 665 26.84 -15.87 0.67
CA ALA A 665 26.77 -17.17 1.33
C ALA A 665 27.14 -18.33 0.41
N ILE A 666 26.70 -18.28 -0.85
CA ILE A 666 26.96 -19.36 -1.83
C ILE A 666 28.30 -19.19 -2.54
N GLU A 667 28.61 -18.00 -3.07
CA GLU A 667 29.75 -17.76 -3.95
C GLU A 667 31.00 -17.21 -3.24
N GLY A 668 30.89 -16.74 -1.99
CA GLY A 668 31.99 -16.09 -1.27
C GLY A 668 32.42 -14.74 -1.86
N LYS A 669 31.59 -14.14 -2.70
CA LYS A 669 31.80 -12.84 -3.33
C LYS A 669 30.50 -12.06 -3.41
N ILE A 670 30.59 -10.75 -3.60
CA ILE A 670 29.44 -9.89 -3.88
C ILE A 670 29.58 -9.26 -5.26
N ILE A 671 28.45 -9.04 -5.92
CA ILE A 671 28.38 -8.33 -7.20
C ILE A 671 28.94 -6.91 -7.06
N SER A 672 29.85 -6.53 -7.96
CA SER A 672 30.39 -5.18 -8.04
C SER A 672 29.57 -4.29 -8.97
N TYR A 673 29.48 -3.01 -8.63
CA TYR A 673 29.02 -1.98 -9.56
C TYR A 673 29.83 -1.98 -10.87
N ASN A 674 31.10 -2.40 -10.85
CA ASN A 674 31.97 -2.43 -12.02
C ASN A 674 31.91 -3.77 -12.80
N ASP A 675 31.15 -4.76 -12.34
CA ASP A 675 31.02 -6.03 -13.06
C ASP A 675 30.19 -5.89 -14.35
N SER A 676 30.29 -6.89 -15.24
CA SER A 676 29.64 -6.84 -16.54
C SER A 676 28.11 -6.84 -16.40
N PRO A 677 27.36 -6.28 -17.37
CA PRO A 677 25.90 -6.33 -17.37
C PRO A 677 25.33 -7.76 -17.27
N GLU A 678 25.99 -8.73 -17.88
CA GLU A 678 25.60 -10.14 -17.88
C GLU A 678 25.73 -10.76 -16.49
N GLU A 679 26.85 -10.51 -15.80
CA GLU A 679 27.04 -11.00 -14.42
C GLU A 679 26.03 -10.36 -13.47
N LYS A 680 25.74 -9.06 -13.63
CA LYS A 680 24.68 -8.40 -12.86
C LYS A 680 23.31 -9.03 -13.12
N ALA A 681 22.97 -9.27 -14.39
CA ALA A 681 21.71 -9.90 -14.76
C ALA A 681 21.58 -11.32 -14.19
N ARG A 682 22.68 -12.10 -14.22
CA ARG A 682 22.74 -13.43 -13.61
C ARG A 682 22.47 -13.36 -12.11
N VAL A 683 23.22 -12.54 -11.36
CA VAL A 683 23.07 -12.42 -9.91
C VAL A 683 21.64 -12.01 -9.52
N TYR A 684 21.05 -11.04 -10.22
CA TYR A 684 19.68 -10.60 -9.95
C TYR A 684 18.64 -11.70 -10.22
N ARG A 685 18.83 -12.55 -11.24
CA ARG A 685 17.91 -13.66 -11.54
C ARG A 685 18.07 -14.86 -10.59
N THR A 686 19.31 -15.15 -10.18
CA THR A 686 19.64 -16.29 -9.32
C THR A 686 19.30 -15.99 -7.87
N TYR A 687 19.66 -14.81 -7.35
CA TYR A 687 19.56 -14.50 -5.93
C TYR A 687 18.49 -13.44 -5.60
N GLY A 688 17.95 -12.74 -6.61
CA GLY A 688 16.93 -11.73 -6.41
C GLY A 688 15.56 -12.32 -6.07
N GLY A 689 14.79 -11.59 -5.28
CA GLY A 689 13.41 -11.89 -4.92
C GLY A 689 12.73 -10.63 -4.39
N THR A 690 11.40 -10.58 -4.43
CA THR A 690 10.62 -9.45 -3.87
C THR A 690 9.49 -9.90 -2.95
N ARG A 691 9.39 -11.20 -2.69
CA ARG A 691 8.37 -11.80 -1.82
C ARG A 691 8.32 -11.14 -0.45
N THR A 692 9.47 -10.97 0.19
CA THR A 692 9.53 -10.34 1.52
C THR A 692 9.05 -8.89 1.50
N LYS A 693 9.40 -8.11 0.49
CA LYS A 693 8.83 -6.76 0.26
C LYS A 693 7.31 -6.80 0.22
N HIS A 694 6.71 -7.69 -0.56
CA HIS A 694 5.24 -7.77 -0.69
C HIS A 694 4.57 -8.22 0.61
N ALA A 695 5.14 -9.21 1.30
CA ALA A 695 4.66 -9.66 2.62
C ALA A 695 4.76 -8.57 3.69
N CYS A 696 5.86 -7.81 3.71
CA CYS A 696 6.03 -6.66 4.60
C CYS A 696 5.01 -5.54 4.30
N VAL A 697 4.70 -5.29 3.02
CA VAL A 697 3.70 -4.30 2.62
C VAL A 697 2.29 -4.76 2.99
N GLU A 698 1.99 -6.05 2.83
CA GLU A 698 0.73 -6.61 3.30
C GLU A 698 0.61 -6.51 4.82
N ASN A 699 1.62 -6.92 5.58
CA ASN A 699 1.61 -6.80 7.03
C ASN A 699 1.50 -5.34 7.50
N ALA A 700 2.06 -4.40 6.75
CA ALA A 700 2.00 -2.98 7.08
C ALA A 700 0.69 -2.30 6.65
N THR A 701 -0.01 -2.77 5.61
CA THR A 701 -1.09 -2.00 4.96
C THR A 701 -2.37 -2.78 4.65
N GLY A 702 -2.35 -4.10 4.85
CA GLY A 702 -3.46 -5.01 4.58
C GLY A 702 -3.61 -5.46 3.13
N THR A 703 -2.68 -5.09 2.26
CA THR A 703 -2.66 -5.53 0.85
C THR A 703 -1.23 -5.63 0.36
N ALA A 704 -0.89 -6.71 -0.35
CA ALA A 704 0.40 -6.87 -1.00
C ALA A 704 0.59 -5.86 -2.15
N GLY A 705 1.81 -5.64 -2.63
CA GLY A 705 2.06 -4.81 -3.82
C GLY A 705 2.34 -3.32 -3.55
N THR A 706 3.22 -2.76 -4.38
CA THR A 706 3.58 -1.34 -4.41
C THR A 706 3.31 -0.76 -5.81
N SER A 707 3.01 0.54 -5.92
CA SER A 707 2.70 1.15 -7.24
C SER A 707 3.95 1.27 -8.13
N ASP A 708 3.77 1.16 -9.46
CA ASP A 708 4.85 1.35 -10.45
C ASP A 708 5.57 2.69 -10.30
N LYS A 709 4.85 3.78 -10.03
CA LYS A 709 5.45 5.11 -9.86
C LYS A 709 6.20 5.26 -8.54
N GLU A 710 5.75 4.52 -7.53
CA GLU A 710 6.24 4.58 -6.16
C GLU A 710 7.61 3.88 -6.03
N THR A 711 7.79 2.74 -6.70
CA THR A 711 9.03 1.94 -6.61
C THR A 711 9.78 1.76 -7.93
N ARG A 712 9.12 1.73 -9.10
CA ARG A 712 9.75 1.33 -10.37
C ARG A 712 10.27 2.53 -11.20
N GLY A 713 9.91 3.76 -10.83
CA GLY A 713 10.29 4.99 -11.53
C GLY A 713 9.62 5.12 -12.92
N ILE A 714 9.65 6.33 -13.50
CA ILE A 714 8.96 6.60 -14.79
C ILE A 714 9.78 6.14 -16.01
N PHE A 715 11.04 5.75 -15.84
CA PHE A 715 11.95 5.52 -16.97
C PHE A 715 11.98 4.07 -17.45
N PHE A 716 11.33 3.83 -18.59
CA PHE A 716 11.25 2.56 -19.32
C PHE A 716 12.60 1.90 -19.71
N ASN A 717 13.73 2.62 -19.60
CA ASN A 717 15.07 2.10 -19.92
C ASN A 717 15.92 1.71 -18.70
N ALA A 718 15.40 1.83 -17.47
CA ALA A 718 16.12 1.50 -16.23
C ALA A 718 16.09 0.00 -15.86
N ARG A 719 16.17 -0.90 -16.85
CA ARG A 719 16.23 -2.37 -16.62
C ARG A 719 17.45 -2.79 -15.79
N ALA A 720 18.53 -2.00 -15.79
CA ALA A 720 19.72 -2.29 -15.00
C ALA A 720 19.63 -1.58 -13.64
N GLY A 721 19.47 -2.34 -12.56
CA GLY A 721 19.60 -1.88 -11.17
C GLY A 721 18.32 -1.88 -10.34
N ILE A 722 17.13 -1.93 -10.95
CA ILE A 722 15.85 -2.05 -10.22
C ILE A 722 15.51 -3.52 -10.08
N LEU A 723 15.47 -4.03 -8.83
CA LEU A 723 15.33 -5.46 -8.57
C LEU A 723 13.96 -5.96 -9.01
N SER A 724 12.90 -5.20 -8.74
CA SER A 724 11.53 -5.62 -9.11
C SER A 724 11.38 -5.82 -10.63
N ASN A 725 12.05 -5.01 -11.45
CA ASN A 725 11.96 -5.12 -12.91
C ASN A 725 12.68 -6.37 -13.47
N ILE A 726 13.57 -6.99 -12.69
CA ILE A 726 14.35 -8.16 -13.10
C ILE A 726 13.82 -9.44 -12.43
N ALA A 727 13.41 -9.35 -11.17
CA ALA A 727 13.00 -10.50 -10.36
C ALA A 727 11.49 -10.80 -10.40
N GLU A 728 10.64 -9.83 -10.77
CA GLU A 728 9.19 -10.06 -10.91
C GLU A 728 8.80 -10.27 -12.37
N THR A 729 7.84 -11.17 -12.63
CA THR A 729 7.28 -11.38 -13.98
C THR A 729 6.42 -10.18 -14.41
N PRO A 730 6.14 -9.97 -15.72
CA PRO A 730 5.22 -8.94 -16.18
C PRO A 730 3.83 -9.01 -15.52
N GLU A 731 3.34 -10.22 -15.23
CA GLU A 731 2.07 -10.48 -14.57
C GLU A 731 2.10 -10.03 -13.10
N GLU A 732 3.16 -10.39 -12.37
CA GLU A 732 3.38 -9.93 -10.99
C GLU A 732 3.52 -8.41 -10.94
N GLN A 733 4.19 -7.84 -11.95
CA GLN A 733 4.33 -6.40 -12.08
C GLN A 733 2.98 -5.72 -12.25
N HIS A 734 2.15 -6.24 -13.16
CA HIS A 734 0.80 -5.74 -13.37
C HIS A 734 -0.06 -5.89 -12.12
N LEU A 735 0.01 -7.05 -11.46
CA LEU A 735 -0.72 -7.34 -10.23
C LEU A 735 -0.35 -6.36 -9.11
N ALA A 736 0.94 -6.16 -8.81
CA ALA A 736 1.40 -5.21 -7.78
C ALA A 736 0.82 -3.79 -7.98
N LYS A 737 0.73 -3.34 -9.23
CA LYS A 737 0.11 -2.05 -9.58
C LYS A 737 -1.38 -2.02 -9.28
N GLN A 738 -2.10 -3.09 -9.61
CA GLN A 738 -3.53 -3.21 -9.31
C GLN A 738 -3.78 -3.26 -7.79
N LEU A 739 -2.96 -4.00 -7.05
CA LEU A 739 -3.06 -4.14 -5.59
C LEU A 739 -2.73 -2.85 -4.83
N SER A 740 -1.77 -2.07 -5.33
CA SER A 740 -1.49 -0.74 -4.75
C SER A 740 -2.71 0.19 -4.76
N ALA A 741 -3.60 0.06 -5.75
CA ALA A 741 -4.85 0.82 -5.78
C ALA A 741 -5.84 0.38 -4.70
N LEU A 742 -5.89 -0.91 -4.35
CA LEU A 742 -6.71 -1.46 -3.25
C LEU A 742 -6.29 -0.90 -1.89
N ARG A 743 -4.99 -0.67 -1.69
CA ARG A 743 -4.47 -0.02 -0.49
C ARG A 743 -5.06 1.38 -0.31
N LYS A 744 -5.12 2.19 -1.38
CA LYS A 744 -5.63 3.58 -1.37
C LYS A 744 -7.15 3.67 -1.15
N GLY A 745 -7.88 2.62 -1.49
CA GLY A 745 -9.34 2.62 -1.45
C GLY A 745 -9.93 3.55 -2.51
N ARG A 746 -10.80 3.02 -3.36
CA ARG A 746 -11.66 3.84 -4.21
C ARG A 746 -13.08 3.81 -3.66
N PHE A 747 -13.82 4.87 -3.94
CA PHE A 747 -15.16 5.10 -3.40
C PHE A 747 -16.04 5.65 -4.53
N SER A 748 -17.02 4.89 -5.01
CA SER A 748 -17.99 5.40 -5.99
C SER A 748 -19.03 6.28 -5.34
N ASP A 749 -19.64 7.21 -6.08
CA ASP A 749 -20.64 8.15 -5.55
C ASP A 749 -22.03 7.55 -5.24
N GLY A 750 -22.16 6.22 -5.22
CA GLY A 750 -23.42 5.53 -4.97
C GLY A 750 -23.89 5.60 -3.51
N THR A 751 -25.22 5.58 -3.31
CA THR A 751 -25.88 5.60 -1.99
C THR A 751 -26.06 4.20 -1.40
N VAL A 752 -26.38 4.12 -0.09
CA VAL A 752 -26.79 2.87 0.58
C VAL A 752 -27.97 2.23 -0.16
N SER A 753 -28.97 3.04 -0.51
CA SER A 753 -30.18 2.57 -1.21
C SER A 753 -29.83 1.97 -2.57
N GLU A 754 -29.03 2.68 -3.36
CA GLU A 754 -28.59 2.26 -4.70
C GLU A 754 -27.76 0.97 -4.68
N TYR A 755 -26.90 0.82 -3.66
CA TYR A 755 -26.05 -0.35 -3.50
C TYR A 755 -26.85 -1.59 -3.09
N LEU A 756 -27.79 -1.44 -2.17
CA LEU A 756 -28.67 -2.51 -1.72
C LEU A 756 -29.69 -2.91 -2.80
N SER A 757 -30.18 -1.95 -3.60
CA SER A 757 -31.18 -2.19 -4.65
C SER A 757 -30.59 -2.69 -5.97
N GLY A 758 -29.33 -2.36 -6.30
CA GLY A 758 -28.65 -2.76 -7.53
C GLY A 758 -29.19 -2.12 -8.83
N LYS A 759 -28.51 -2.36 -9.96
CA LYS A 759 -29.13 -2.24 -11.31
C LYS A 759 -29.99 -3.48 -11.49
N PHE A 760 -31.28 -3.31 -11.76
CA PHE A 760 -32.19 -4.43 -11.95
C PHE A 760 -31.71 -5.30 -13.11
N SER A 761 -31.37 -6.54 -12.79
CA SER A 761 -31.25 -7.60 -13.76
C SER A 761 -32.65 -8.11 -14.14
N PRO A 762 -32.78 -8.84 -15.26
CA PRO A 762 -34.00 -9.57 -15.58
C PRO A 762 -34.46 -10.52 -14.46
N GLY A 763 -33.52 -11.07 -13.68
CA GLY A 763 -33.83 -11.92 -12.53
C GLY A 763 -34.54 -11.15 -11.42
N ASP A 764 -34.07 -9.94 -11.11
CA ASP A 764 -34.66 -9.11 -10.04
C ASP A 764 -36.12 -8.73 -10.35
N ILE A 765 -36.42 -8.38 -11.60
CA ILE A 765 -37.80 -8.06 -12.02
C ILE A 765 -38.71 -9.30 -11.96
N ARG A 766 -38.20 -10.49 -12.33
CA ARG A 766 -38.97 -11.74 -12.22
C ARG A 766 -39.29 -12.09 -10.76
N THR A 767 -38.33 -11.92 -9.86
CA THR A 767 -38.54 -12.13 -8.41
C THR A 767 -39.65 -11.23 -7.88
N VAL A 768 -39.69 -9.95 -8.29
CA VAL A 768 -40.76 -9.02 -7.90
C VAL A 768 -42.14 -9.52 -8.33
N PHE A 769 -42.29 -10.02 -9.56
CA PHE A 769 -43.58 -10.52 -10.02
C PHE A 769 -43.95 -11.87 -9.38
N ASN A 770 -42.98 -12.75 -9.14
CA ASN A 770 -43.22 -14.01 -8.44
C ASN A 770 -43.71 -13.83 -7.00
N ASN A 771 -43.27 -12.76 -6.33
CA ASN A 771 -43.68 -12.42 -4.97
C ASN A 771 -44.91 -11.50 -4.93
N SER A 772 -45.40 -11.05 -6.08
CA SER A 772 -46.63 -10.25 -6.14
C SER A 772 -47.88 -11.11 -5.95
N LYS A 773 -49.02 -10.48 -5.67
CA LYS A 773 -50.34 -11.15 -5.63
C LYS A 773 -50.86 -11.59 -7.01
N PHE A 774 -50.04 -11.52 -8.07
CA PHE A 774 -50.48 -11.88 -9.41
C PHE A 774 -50.60 -13.39 -9.56
N GLU A 775 -51.62 -13.84 -10.29
CA GLU A 775 -51.80 -15.26 -10.59
C GLU A 775 -50.81 -15.69 -11.68
N LYS A 776 -49.82 -16.49 -11.31
CA LYS A 776 -48.80 -16.99 -12.24
C LYS A 776 -49.34 -18.13 -13.12
N SER A 777 -48.89 -18.18 -14.38
CA SER A 777 -49.19 -19.32 -15.27
C SER A 777 -48.63 -20.63 -14.72
N ASN A 778 -49.44 -21.69 -14.66
CA ASN A 778 -49.01 -23.01 -14.16
C ASN A 778 -47.98 -23.72 -15.04
N ASN A 779 -47.89 -23.35 -16.33
CA ASN A 779 -46.97 -23.95 -17.28
C ASN A 779 -45.76 -23.05 -17.47
N LEU A 780 -44.59 -23.51 -17.02
CA LEU A 780 -43.31 -22.84 -17.30
C LEU A 780 -42.92 -23.04 -18.76
N ILE A 781 -42.25 -22.04 -19.32
CA ILE A 781 -41.64 -22.12 -20.65
C ILE A 781 -40.13 -21.96 -20.52
N GLU A 782 -39.39 -22.67 -21.36
CA GLU A 782 -37.96 -22.49 -21.50
C GLU A 782 -37.69 -21.34 -22.46
N THR A 783 -36.89 -20.36 -22.03
CA THR A 783 -36.41 -19.26 -22.86
C THR A 783 -34.99 -19.54 -23.37
N TYR A 784 -34.53 -18.76 -24.34
CA TYR A 784 -33.14 -18.84 -24.79
C TYR A 784 -32.17 -18.75 -23.61
N GLY A 785 -31.25 -19.72 -23.50
CA GLY A 785 -30.32 -19.84 -22.36
C GLY A 785 -30.76 -20.82 -21.27
N ALA A 786 -31.76 -21.67 -21.53
CA ALA A 786 -32.27 -22.71 -20.62
C ALA A 786 -32.85 -22.17 -19.29
N ILE A 787 -33.42 -20.96 -19.33
CA ILE A 787 -34.09 -20.35 -18.18
C ILE A 787 -35.60 -20.64 -18.26
N TYR A 788 -36.13 -21.29 -17.22
CA TYR A 788 -37.56 -21.56 -17.08
C TYR A 788 -38.28 -20.38 -16.42
N ILE A 789 -39.30 -19.84 -17.09
CA ILE A 789 -40.09 -18.70 -16.58
C ILE A 789 -41.59 -18.94 -16.77
N HIS A 790 -42.42 -18.28 -15.95
CA HIS A 790 -43.86 -18.20 -16.21
C HIS A 790 -44.09 -17.34 -17.46
N PRO A 791 -44.84 -17.80 -18.48
CA PRO A 791 -45.07 -17.03 -19.71
C PRO A 791 -45.84 -15.72 -19.47
N TYR A 792 -46.66 -15.66 -18.41
CA TYR A 792 -47.39 -14.47 -17.97
C TYR A 792 -47.80 -14.57 -16.50
N TYR A 793 -48.21 -13.42 -15.97
CA TYR A 793 -48.93 -13.26 -14.71
C TYR A 793 -50.27 -12.57 -14.99
N LEU A 794 -51.35 -13.09 -14.42
CA LEU A 794 -52.71 -12.60 -14.62
C LEU A 794 -53.15 -11.81 -13.38
N THR A 795 -53.84 -10.71 -13.62
CA THR A 795 -54.46 -9.87 -12.59
C THR A 795 -55.91 -9.60 -12.96
N ASN A 796 -56.67 -8.94 -12.08
CA ASN A 796 -58.05 -8.53 -12.40
C ASN A 796 -58.11 -7.63 -13.65
N ASN A 797 -57.09 -6.79 -13.87
CA ASN A 797 -57.14 -5.72 -14.88
C ASN A 797 -56.19 -5.93 -16.07
N ALA A 798 -55.25 -6.88 -15.99
CA ALA A 798 -54.17 -6.99 -16.96
C ALA A 798 -53.53 -8.37 -17.06
N ILE A 799 -52.82 -8.57 -18.18
CA ILE A 799 -51.86 -9.65 -18.42
C ILE A 799 -50.45 -9.03 -18.37
N VAL A 800 -49.62 -9.48 -17.44
CA VAL A 800 -48.24 -9.03 -17.29
C VAL A 800 -47.30 -10.07 -17.90
N ILE A 801 -46.49 -9.65 -18.86
CA ILE A 801 -45.47 -10.50 -19.50
C ILE A 801 -44.14 -10.32 -18.73
N PRO A 802 -43.34 -11.39 -18.52
CA PRO A 802 -42.01 -11.28 -17.94
C PRO A 802 -41.07 -10.36 -18.74
N PRO A 803 -39.93 -9.94 -18.16
CA PRO A 803 -38.97 -9.06 -18.82
C PRO A 803 -38.62 -9.49 -20.25
N SER A 804 -38.73 -8.53 -21.17
CA SER A 804 -38.43 -8.70 -22.60
C SER A 804 -37.35 -7.71 -23.07
N SER A 805 -36.70 -7.99 -24.20
CA SER A 805 -35.78 -7.06 -24.89
C SER A 805 -36.34 -6.62 -26.24
N ASP A 806 -35.96 -5.42 -26.69
CA ASP A 806 -36.29 -4.89 -28.01
C ASP A 806 -35.38 -5.41 -29.14
N THR A 807 -34.36 -6.22 -28.80
CA THR A 807 -33.46 -6.87 -29.75
C THR A 807 -33.24 -8.34 -29.41
N GLN A 808 -32.86 -9.15 -30.41
CA GLN A 808 -32.33 -10.50 -30.15
C GLN A 808 -30.87 -10.37 -29.68
N SER A 809 -30.63 -10.56 -28.38
CA SER A 809 -29.28 -10.55 -27.82
C SER A 809 -28.47 -11.78 -28.28
N LYS A 810 -27.17 -11.60 -28.56
CA LYS A 810 -26.23 -12.69 -28.91
C LYS A 810 -25.82 -13.56 -27.70
N ILE A 811 -26.25 -13.23 -26.49
CA ILE A 811 -26.06 -14.01 -25.26
C ILE A 811 -27.38 -13.93 -24.48
N PRO A 812 -28.19 -15.02 -24.37
CA PRO A 812 -29.60 -14.85 -24.06
C PRO A 812 -29.92 -15.01 -22.57
N THR A 813 -30.59 -14.01 -22.00
CA THR A 813 -31.24 -14.07 -20.67
C THR A 813 -32.67 -13.48 -20.67
N LEU A 814 -33.11 -13.00 -21.84
CA LEU A 814 -34.37 -12.29 -22.07
C LEU A 814 -35.05 -12.83 -23.34
N GLN A 815 -36.37 -13.00 -23.28
CA GLN A 815 -37.21 -13.19 -24.46
C GLN A 815 -37.38 -11.86 -25.20
N THR A 816 -37.68 -11.89 -26.50
CA THR A 816 -38.08 -10.68 -27.23
C THR A 816 -39.52 -10.27 -26.89
N ILE A 817 -39.92 -9.06 -27.26
CA ILE A 817 -41.32 -8.59 -27.09
C ILE A 817 -42.28 -9.47 -27.90
N SER A 818 -41.91 -9.82 -29.14
CA SER A 818 -42.73 -10.66 -30.02
C SER A 818 -42.89 -12.09 -29.49
N GLU A 819 -41.82 -12.68 -28.96
CA GLU A 819 -41.86 -13.99 -28.29
C GLU A 819 -42.75 -13.98 -27.05
N GLY A 820 -42.61 -12.97 -26.19
CA GLY A 820 -43.46 -12.81 -25.01
C GLY A 820 -44.94 -12.74 -25.39
N LEU A 821 -45.29 -11.96 -26.41
CA LEU A 821 -46.65 -11.85 -26.92
C LEU A 821 -47.16 -13.17 -27.52
N LYS A 822 -46.33 -13.91 -28.27
CA LYS A 822 -46.69 -15.24 -28.79
C LYS A 822 -47.10 -16.19 -27.68
N ASN A 823 -46.43 -16.15 -26.53
CA ASN A 823 -46.64 -17.06 -25.40
C ASN A 823 -47.94 -16.80 -24.62
N ILE A 824 -48.63 -15.69 -24.88
CA ILE A 824 -49.89 -15.33 -24.20
C ILE A 824 -51.14 -15.45 -25.09
N LYS A 825 -51.02 -16.08 -26.26
CA LYS A 825 -52.11 -16.18 -27.26
C LYS A 825 -53.41 -16.75 -26.70
N ASP A 826 -53.32 -17.83 -25.93
CA ASP A 826 -54.52 -18.49 -25.41
C ASP A 826 -55.17 -17.71 -24.28
N ILE A 827 -54.37 -17.10 -23.40
CA ILE A 827 -54.90 -16.31 -22.28
C ILE A 827 -55.47 -14.96 -22.76
N SER A 828 -54.84 -14.35 -23.77
CA SER A 828 -55.33 -13.11 -24.39
C SER A 828 -56.67 -13.30 -25.11
N ARG A 829 -56.94 -14.48 -25.67
CA ARG A 829 -58.26 -14.83 -26.23
C ARG A 829 -59.34 -15.00 -25.16
N LYS A 830 -58.97 -15.50 -23.98
CA LYS A 830 -59.89 -15.66 -22.84
C LYS A 830 -60.21 -14.32 -22.17
N HIS A 831 -59.30 -13.36 -22.26
CA HIS A 831 -59.42 -12.02 -21.68
C HIS A 831 -59.10 -10.92 -22.72
N PRO A 832 -59.92 -10.79 -23.78
CA PRO A 832 -59.66 -9.83 -24.86
C PRO A 832 -59.71 -8.36 -24.41
N GLU A 833 -60.32 -8.09 -23.26
CA GLU A 833 -60.46 -6.77 -22.65
C GLU A 833 -59.24 -6.34 -21.82
N LYS A 834 -58.40 -7.29 -21.38
CA LYS A 834 -57.31 -7.01 -20.44
C LYS A 834 -56.14 -6.32 -21.14
N LYS A 835 -55.61 -5.29 -20.49
CA LYS A 835 -54.38 -4.61 -20.95
C LYS A 835 -53.18 -5.54 -20.82
N ILE A 836 -52.17 -5.33 -21.67
CA ILE A 836 -50.93 -6.09 -21.64
C ILE A 836 -49.80 -5.17 -21.17
N TYR A 837 -49.07 -5.57 -20.14
CA TYR A 837 -47.91 -4.84 -19.63
C TYR A 837 -46.63 -5.65 -19.77
N ILE A 838 -45.57 -5.00 -20.25
CA ILE A 838 -44.28 -5.64 -20.53
C ILE A 838 -43.15 -4.76 -19.96
N PRO A 839 -42.29 -5.27 -19.06
CA PRO A 839 -41.02 -4.65 -18.73
C PRO A 839 -40.06 -4.86 -19.90
N VAL A 840 -39.60 -3.77 -20.53
CA VAL A 840 -38.74 -3.83 -21.71
C VAL A 840 -37.35 -3.32 -21.37
N ALA A 841 -36.33 -4.14 -21.60
CA ALA A 841 -34.94 -3.74 -21.66
C ALA A 841 -34.66 -3.13 -23.03
N GLU A 842 -34.28 -1.86 -23.04
CA GLU A 842 -33.83 -1.16 -24.23
C GLU A 842 -32.36 -1.50 -24.50
N GLU A 843 -32.08 -2.39 -25.45
CA GLU A 843 -30.75 -2.88 -25.78
C GLU A 843 -30.25 -2.40 -27.16
N GLN A 844 -31.14 -1.82 -27.98
CA GLN A 844 -30.73 -1.22 -29.25
C GLN A 844 -29.66 -0.13 -29.05
N LYS A 845 -28.66 -0.10 -29.94
CA LYS A 845 -27.62 0.92 -29.89
C LYS A 845 -28.12 2.27 -30.40
N ILE A 846 -27.90 3.34 -29.64
CA ILE A 846 -28.08 4.73 -30.07
C ILE A 846 -27.04 5.03 -31.17
N PHE A 847 -27.52 5.48 -32.34
CA PHE A 847 -26.72 5.67 -33.56
C PHE A 847 -25.88 4.46 -33.99
N GLY A 848 -26.24 3.24 -33.57
CA GLY A 848 -25.44 2.04 -33.86
C GLY A 848 -24.16 1.89 -33.04
N ILE A 849 -23.84 2.83 -32.15
CA ILE A 849 -22.55 2.91 -31.43
C ILE A 849 -22.73 2.62 -29.93
N PHE A 850 -23.65 3.29 -29.25
CA PHE A 850 -23.78 3.23 -27.79
C PHE A 850 -24.92 2.32 -27.36
N LYS A 851 -24.63 1.25 -26.60
CA LYS A 851 -25.69 0.45 -25.97
C LYS A 851 -26.42 1.31 -24.94
N ARG A 852 -27.73 1.48 -25.08
CA ARG A 852 -28.58 1.91 -23.97
C ARG A 852 -28.76 0.69 -23.07
N ASN A 853 -28.68 0.86 -21.76
CA ASN A 853 -28.93 -0.19 -20.77
C ASN A 853 -29.98 0.40 -19.81
N HIS A 854 -31.24 0.41 -20.25
CA HIS A 854 -32.34 1.14 -19.59
C HIS A 854 -33.61 0.29 -19.62
N TRP A 855 -34.44 0.41 -18.57
CA TRP A 855 -35.72 -0.29 -18.46
C TRP A 855 -36.88 0.69 -18.69
N VAL A 856 -37.90 0.25 -19.41
CA VAL A 856 -39.13 1.00 -19.68
C VAL A 856 -40.36 0.09 -19.55
N THR A 857 -41.53 0.67 -19.30
CA THR A 857 -42.80 -0.06 -19.27
C THR A 857 -43.51 0.10 -20.60
N LEU A 858 -43.85 -1.01 -21.25
CA LEU A 858 -44.69 -1.01 -22.44
C LEU A 858 -46.09 -1.49 -22.08
N GLU A 859 -47.08 -0.63 -22.31
CA GLU A 859 -48.51 -0.94 -22.21
C GLU A 859 -49.09 -1.14 -23.61
N TYR A 860 -49.94 -2.14 -23.78
CA TYR A 860 -50.83 -2.26 -24.92
C TYR A 860 -52.28 -2.42 -24.45
N ASP A 861 -53.14 -1.52 -24.92
CA ASP A 861 -54.58 -1.54 -24.72
C ASP A 861 -55.25 -2.14 -25.97
N PRO A 862 -55.80 -3.38 -25.87
CA PRO A 862 -56.42 -4.05 -27.01
C PRO A 862 -57.75 -3.41 -27.43
N VAL A 863 -58.47 -2.77 -26.50
CA VAL A 863 -59.77 -2.13 -26.76
C VAL A 863 -59.57 -0.86 -27.59
N HIS A 864 -58.64 0.00 -27.17
CA HIS A 864 -58.34 1.26 -27.85
C HIS A 864 -57.30 1.13 -28.97
N LYS A 865 -56.75 -0.08 -29.19
CA LYS A 865 -55.65 -0.34 -30.12
C LYS A 865 -54.51 0.68 -29.96
N LYS A 866 -54.08 0.87 -28.71
CA LYS A 866 -53.10 1.89 -28.34
C LYS A 866 -51.97 1.28 -27.54
N ALA A 867 -50.74 1.52 -27.99
CA ALA A 867 -49.52 1.20 -27.28
C ALA A 867 -48.94 2.45 -26.62
N THR A 868 -48.63 2.37 -25.33
CA THR A 868 -48.01 3.45 -24.58
C THR A 868 -46.68 2.98 -24.00
N LEU A 869 -45.58 3.66 -24.36
CA LEU A 869 -44.27 3.43 -23.76
C LEU A 869 -44.04 4.46 -22.65
N LEU A 870 -43.94 3.99 -21.42
CA LEU A 870 -43.65 4.83 -20.24
C LEU A 870 -42.15 4.77 -19.96
N ASP A 871 -41.50 5.93 -20.04
CA ASP A 871 -40.10 6.12 -19.68
C ASP A 871 -40.02 6.98 -18.43
N SER A 872 -39.42 6.46 -17.36
CA SER A 872 -39.28 7.14 -16.07
C SER A 872 -38.41 8.40 -16.16
N ARG A 873 -37.49 8.47 -17.13
CA ARG A 873 -36.59 9.62 -17.33
C ARG A 873 -37.27 10.82 -18.01
N PRO A 874 -36.76 12.04 -17.79
CA PRO A 874 -37.27 13.23 -18.47
C PRO A 874 -36.97 13.21 -19.97
N ARG A 875 -37.84 13.83 -20.76
CA ARG A 875 -37.73 13.91 -22.23
C ARG A 875 -36.36 14.39 -22.69
N ALA A 876 -35.79 15.39 -22.01
CA ALA A 876 -34.48 15.98 -22.36
C ALA A 876 -33.32 14.97 -22.42
N ILE A 877 -33.43 13.87 -21.67
CA ILE A 877 -32.38 12.85 -21.57
C ILE A 877 -32.71 11.63 -22.44
N SER A 878 -34.00 11.32 -22.63
CA SER A 878 -34.45 10.07 -23.26
C SER A 878 -34.98 10.19 -24.69
N PHE A 879 -35.05 11.40 -25.27
CA PHE A 879 -35.62 11.60 -26.62
C PHE A 879 -34.77 11.02 -27.76
N ILE A 880 -33.47 10.79 -27.52
CA ILE A 880 -32.50 10.36 -28.54
C ILE A 880 -32.65 8.87 -28.89
N TYR A 881 -33.37 8.09 -28.08
CA TYR A 881 -33.51 6.66 -28.33
C TYR A 881 -34.60 6.32 -29.34
N PRO A 882 -34.29 5.58 -30.43
CA PRO A 882 -35.26 5.22 -31.45
C PRO A 882 -36.17 4.08 -30.98
N CYS A 883 -37.48 4.32 -30.84
CA CYS A 883 -38.46 3.27 -30.51
C CYS A 883 -38.79 2.34 -31.70
N LYS A 884 -37.97 2.31 -32.76
CA LYS A 884 -38.27 1.57 -33.99
C LYS A 884 -38.26 0.07 -33.76
N ALA A 885 -37.30 -0.45 -32.98
CA ALA A 885 -37.21 -1.87 -32.67
C ALA A 885 -38.37 -2.36 -31.79
N ILE A 886 -38.69 -1.62 -30.72
CA ILE A 886 -39.88 -1.86 -29.87
C ILE A 886 -41.15 -1.90 -30.72
N LYS A 887 -41.40 -0.86 -31.54
CA LYS A 887 -42.59 -0.80 -32.41
C LYS A 887 -42.69 -1.99 -33.36
N ARG A 888 -41.57 -2.39 -33.96
CA ARG A 888 -41.51 -3.53 -34.88
C ARG A 888 -41.84 -4.83 -34.16
N GLN A 889 -41.15 -5.15 -33.06
CA GLN A 889 -41.40 -6.40 -32.34
C GLN A 889 -42.80 -6.44 -31.72
N LEU A 890 -43.30 -5.32 -31.22
CA LEU A 890 -44.68 -5.21 -30.76
C LEU A 890 -45.66 -5.52 -31.90
N LYS A 891 -45.46 -4.94 -33.09
CA LYS A 891 -46.31 -5.21 -34.26
C LYS A 891 -46.28 -6.69 -34.64
N GLU A 892 -45.09 -7.28 -34.74
CA GLU A 892 -44.92 -8.72 -35.05
C GLU A 892 -45.64 -9.61 -34.03
N GLY A 893 -45.49 -9.33 -32.74
CA GLY A 893 -46.19 -10.08 -31.68
C GLY A 893 -47.71 -9.89 -31.70
N LEU A 894 -48.19 -8.67 -31.95
CA LEU A 894 -49.63 -8.39 -32.07
C LEU A 894 -50.25 -9.05 -33.31
N GLU A 895 -49.53 -9.11 -34.43
CA GLU A 895 -49.96 -9.83 -35.63
C GLU A 895 -50.11 -11.34 -35.36
N MET A 896 -49.23 -11.91 -34.53
CA MET A 896 -49.34 -13.30 -34.09
C MET A 896 -50.53 -13.56 -33.14
N LEU A 897 -50.86 -12.58 -32.31
CA LEU A 897 -51.95 -12.64 -31.33
C LEU A 897 -53.33 -12.46 -31.99
N TYR A 898 -53.47 -11.41 -32.81
CA TYR A 898 -54.75 -10.91 -33.30
C TYR A 898 -54.93 -10.99 -34.82
N GLY A 899 -53.89 -11.34 -35.58
CA GLY A 899 -53.92 -11.46 -37.04
C GLY A 899 -53.17 -10.35 -37.78
N SER A 900 -52.88 -10.58 -39.07
CA SER A 900 -51.96 -9.81 -39.92
C SER A 900 -52.41 -8.37 -40.29
N SER A 901 -53.59 -7.93 -39.86
CA SER A 901 -54.19 -6.63 -40.19
C SER A 901 -54.25 -5.65 -39.02
N ILE A 902 -53.47 -5.87 -37.96
CA ILE A 902 -53.53 -5.02 -36.76
C ILE A 902 -52.86 -3.65 -36.97
N ASN A 903 -53.66 -2.60 -36.82
CA ASN A 903 -53.21 -1.22 -36.75
C ASN A 903 -53.39 -0.71 -35.31
N PHE A 904 -52.34 -0.08 -34.78
CA PHE A 904 -52.37 0.52 -33.44
C PHE A 904 -51.68 1.88 -33.44
N SER A 905 -52.12 2.76 -32.54
CA SER A 905 -51.43 4.03 -32.27
C SER A 905 -50.31 3.82 -31.24
N PHE A 906 -49.17 4.48 -31.40
CA PHE A 906 -48.05 4.37 -30.45
C PHE A 906 -47.67 5.74 -29.89
N GLU A 907 -47.70 5.87 -28.56
CA GLU A 907 -47.31 7.06 -27.83
C GLU A 907 -46.14 6.75 -26.89
N LYS A 908 -45.19 7.68 -26.75
CA LYS A 908 -44.17 7.63 -25.71
C LYS A 908 -44.43 8.74 -24.70
N LYS A 909 -44.60 8.37 -23.42
CA LYS A 909 -44.78 9.30 -22.32
C LYS A 909 -43.53 9.29 -21.44
N TYR A 910 -43.03 10.48 -21.14
CA TYR A 910 -41.92 10.68 -20.22
C TYR A 910 -42.49 11.10 -18.87
N GLN A 911 -42.24 10.31 -17.83
CA GLN A 911 -42.72 10.62 -16.47
C GLN A 911 -41.87 11.71 -15.82
N GLY A 912 -40.56 11.76 -16.13
CA GLY A 912 -39.65 12.76 -15.54
C GLY A 912 -39.37 12.56 -14.04
N VAL A 913 -39.68 11.39 -13.51
CA VAL A 913 -39.58 11.03 -12.09
C VAL A 913 -38.23 10.41 -11.72
N GLN A 914 -37.50 9.86 -12.70
CA GLN A 914 -36.16 9.33 -12.46
C GLN A 914 -35.12 10.45 -12.59
N HIS A 915 -34.34 10.66 -11.52
CA HIS A 915 -33.27 11.67 -11.48
C HIS A 915 -31.86 11.07 -11.46
N ASN A 916 -31.71 9.73 -11.43
CA ASN A 916 -30.43 9.02 -11.50
C ASN A 916 -30.33 8.03 -12.67
N ASP A 917 -29.19 7.37 -12.83
CA ASP A 917 -28.92 6.47 -13.97
C ASP A 917 -29.23 4.98 -13.72
N ILE A 918 -29.73 4.60 -12.54
CA ILE A 918 -29.76 3.20 -12.11
C ILE A 918 -31.13 2.68 -11.67
N HIS A 919 -32.11 3.55 -11.38
CA HIS A 919 -33.42 3.16 -10.86
C HIS A 919 -34.51 2.88 -11.92
N CYS A 920 -34.17 2.91 -13.21
CA CYS A 920 -35.14 2.63 -14.28
C CYS A 920 -35.90 1.30 -14.12
N GLY A 921 -35.24 0.27 -13.58
CA GLY A 921 -35.87 -1.03 -13.29
C GLY A 921 -36.87 -0.97 -12.15
N ALA A 922 -36.54 -0.28 -11.05
CA ALA A 922 -37.47 -0.08 -9.92
C ALA A 922 -38.73 0.67 -10.35
N TRP A 923 -38.56 1.72 -11.16
CA TRP A 923 -39.67 2.47 -11.75
C TRP A 923 -40.52 1.62 -12.69
N THR A 924 -39.89 0.77 -13.49
CA THR A 924 -40.59 -0.16 -14.39
C THR A 924 -41.44 -1.17 -13.60
N CYS A 925 -40.88 -1.76 -12.53
CA CYS A 925 -41.63 -2.65 -11.63
C CYS A 925 -42.80 -1.92 -10.97
N THR A 926 -42.55 -0.71 -10.45
CA THR A 926 -43.58 0.09 -9.76
C THR A 926 -44.74 0.43 -10.69
N ASN A 927 -44.45 0.90 -11.91
CA ASN A 927 -45.47 1.17 -12.91
C ASN A 927 -46.35 -0.06 -13.19
N ILE A 928 -45.73 -1.23 -13.34
CA ILE A 928 -46.45 -2.47 -13.65
C ILE A 928 -47.30 -2.94 -12.46
N LEU A 929 -46.77 -2.87 -11.23
CA LEU A 929 -47.50 -3.25 -10.03
C LEU A 929 -48.74 -2.38 -9.81
N ASP A 930 -48.61 -1.06 -9.99
CA ASP A 930 -49.72 -0.11 -9.90
C ASP A 930 -50.75 -0.35 -11.02
N LEU A 931 -50.30 -0.34 -12.28
CA LEU A 931 -51.16 -0.45 -13.46
C LEU A 931 -51.89 -1.80 -13.58
N ALA A 932 -51.29 -2.88 -13.06
CA ALA A 932 -51.91 -4.21 -13.05
C ALA A 932 -52.77 -4.46 -11.80
N GLY A 933 -52.89 -3.49 -10.89
CA GLY A 933 -53.83 -3.56 -9.77
C GLY A 933 -53.35 -4.43 -8.60
N ALA A 934 -52.07 -4.39 -8.25
CA ALA A 934 -51.52 -5.09 -7.08
C ALA A 934 -51.97 -4.50 -5.71
N GLU A 935 -52.88 -3.51 -5.69
CA GLU A 935 -53.30 -2.76 -4.50
C GLU A 935 -52.11 -2.20 -3.68
N CYS A 936 -51.11 -1.65 -4.37
CA CYS A 936 -50.04 -0.94 -3.68
C CYS A 936 -50.56 0.46 -3.31
N GLU A 937 -51.08 0.65 -2.09
CA GLU A 937 -51.61 1.94 -1.57
C GLU A 937 -50.65 3.13 -1.75
N ALA A 938 -49.37 2.87 -2.01
CA ALA A 938 -48.34 3.89 -1.97
C ALA A 938 -48.27 4.77 -3.23
N TYR A 939 -48.66 4.35 -4.44
CA TYR A 939 -48.36 5.16 -5.63
C TYR A 939 -49.25 4.93 -6.87
N ASN A 940 -50.15 5.87 -7.12
CA ASN A 940 -50.82 6.05 -8.41
C ASN A 940 -49.92 6.88 -9.36
N ILE A 941 -49.73 6.44 -10.62
CA ILE A 941 -48.96 7.16 -11.66
C ILE A 941 -49.31 8.65 -11.80
N ASP A 942 -50.57 9.05 -11.61
CA ASP A 942 -51.00 10.44 -11.73
C ASP A 942 -50.64 11.27 -10.48
N ASN A 943 -50.53 10.64 -9.32
CA ASN A 943 -49.95 11.25 -8.11
C ASN A 943 -48.43 11.40 -8.24
N GLN A 944 -47.74 10.46 -8.90
CA GLN A 944 -46.28 10.52 -9.07
C GLN A 944 -45.83 11.65 -10.00
N LYS A 945 -46.58 11.94 -11.07
CA LYS A 945 -46.23 13.05 -12.01
C LYS A 945 -46.36 14.44 -11.38
N THR A 946 -47.19 14.59 -10.35
CA THR A 946 -47.60 15.90 -9.83
C THR A 946 -47.05 16.21 -8.44
N LYS A 947 -46.61 15.22 -7.66
CA LYS A 947 -46.15 15.40 -6.26
C LYS A 947 -44.71 14.97 -5.98
N TYR A 948 -44.04 14.27 -6.91
CA TYR A 948 -42.72 13.68 -6.66
C TYR A 948 -41.59 14.72 -6.63
N LYS A 949 -40.76 14.65 -5.59
CA LYS A 949 -39.49 15.40 -5.46
C LYS A 949 -38.31 14.44 -5.46
N CYS A 950 -37.12 14.95 -5.81
CA CYS A 950 -35.87 14.16 -5.75
C CYS A 950 -35.62 13.50 -4.39
N SER A 951 -36.09 14.11 -3.28
CA SER A 951 -36.04 13.54 -1.93
C SER A 951 -36.85 12.26 -1.73
N ASP A 952 -37.82 12.01 -2.61
CA ASP A 952 -38.78 10.91 -2.49
C ASP A 952 -38.28 9.64 -3.22
N GLU A 953 -37.11 9.70 -3.87
CA GLU A 953 -36.54 8.57 -4.61
C GLU A 953 -36.24 7.38 -3.69
N SER A 954 -35.90 7.65 -2.43
CA SER A 954 -35.66 6.62 -1.41
C SER A 954 -36.94 5.86 -1.03
N SER A 955 -38.10 6.51 -1.03
CA SER A 955 -39.37 5.86 -0.66
C SER A 955 -39.89 4.94 -1.77
N VAL A 956 -39.58 5.25 -3.03
CA VAL A 956 -39.84 4.37 -4.19
C VAL A 956 -38.99 3.09 -4.12
N VAL A 957 -37.74 3.19 -3.66
CA VAL A 957 -36.88 2.02 -3.41
C VAL A 957 -37.33 1.22 -2.18
N GLN A 958 -37.79 1.89 -1.11
CA GLN A 958 -38.30 1.22 0.09
C GLN A 958 -39.63 0.48 -0.15
N SER A 959 -40.53 1.01 -0.98
CA SER A 959 -41.75 0.27 -1.38
C SER A 959 -41.42 -1.00 -2.16
N TYR A 960 -40.33 -1.00 -2.93
CA TYR A 960 -39.81 -2.19 -3.59
C TYR A 960 -39.35 -3.26 -2.58
N THR A 961 -38.64 -2.87 -1.52
CA THR A 961 -38.21 -3.82 -0.47
C THR A 961 -39.43 -4.46 0.22
N ARG A 962 -40.50 -3.68 0.44
CA ARG A 962 -41.77 -4.20 0.98
C ARG A 962 -42.42 -5.22 0.03
N ALA A 963 -42.46 -4.96 -1.27
CA ALA A 963 -43.04 -5.89 -2.25
C ALA A 963 -42.30 -7.24 -2.38
N ILE A 964 -41.06 -7.34 -1.88
CA ILE A 964 -40.27 -8.58 -1.83
C ILE A 964 -40.43 -9.31 -0.49
N SER A 965 -40.84 -8.61 0.57
CA SER A 965 -40.94 -9.13 1.94
C SER A 965 -42.36 -9.52 2.37
N TYR A 966 -43.33 -9.40 1.46
CA TYR A 966 -44.62 -10.10 1.49
C TYR A 966 -44.60 -11.20 0.44
#